data_AF-A0A3D2DSJ3-F1
#
_entry.id   AF-A0A3D2DSJ3-F1
#
_cell.length_a   1.000
_cell.length_b   1.000
_cell.length_c   1.000
_cell.angle_alpha   90.00
_cell.angle_beta   90.00
_cell.angle_gamma   90.00
#
_symmetry.space_group_name_H-M   'P 1'
#
loop_
_entity.id
_entity.type
_entity.pdbx_description
1 polymer ?
#
loop_
_entity_poly.entity_id
_entity_poly.type
_entity_poly.pdbx_seq_one_letter_code
_entity_poly.pdbx_strand_id
1 'polypeptide(L)'
;MMNKTSKALKKLLCAALITGIVLTGFPATLWHSAYGNITHAEAAETTEEQWKTDIKNALDKVTEFDDDKYAGKSIYLVDLSKYNIPKADIDIVNKYLTGLKDTADYYWVNYIIADSYGTAYVKYVFYSVKSEYIDSASKNIDKAKAKTDYETFHKRLENGEQFVMVKERVQAAIDNKLHIEYYQNEKAYYWTGFYVTDLGIPYSKMGELLEYLNGTVINDESCSWCTYTLQYDTNMQYITYVQLDANEAVVDKNSIETNETTGVPVRAKIDKAKVTSVYKDIKNRISSLTYAITDDMSDVEKVLLVHDWIARELDYDYDNYQKNSIPDTSYSAYGALTTGKAVCSGYARLANILLNGIGIRTQSITSSAMNHEWNAVYLNGHYYHMDITWDDWGKDENYEGTVYHEYFLYNDTDFKNVGDTKHHDWIGVVCDGTDSFADMIFRNKNSYINTIAYSYYNSYWYYINKGSLYKSHIDGSSLSVVEDTAKVTDMFVYGNNIYYATHSSEADNDVSSAFSTRVWKVNADNGTKSLYLNLSDNADYQDGVQEMCIKNGVLKIDGNTSSVKKELVLVEESIKYGDINGNGKIDSADAVAIKKYLAGYSDTINKKAADVTGDGKIDVNDAIRLLKYLAGYDVTLGAA
;
A
#
# COMPACT_ATOMS: atom_id res chain seq x y z
N MET A 1 -14.20 43.58 -43.81
CA MET A 1 -14.70 42.18 -43.86
C MET A 1 -13.61 41.12 -43.64
N MET A 2 -12.30 41.44 -43.65
CA MET A 2 -11.20 40.46 -43.47
C MET A 2 -11.09 39.79 -42.08
N ASN A 3 -11.56 40.42 -40.98
CA ASN A 3 -11.44 39.84 -39.64
C ASN A 3 -12.44 38.71 -39.31
N LYS A 4 -13.57 38.59 -40.04
CA LYS A 4 -14.54 37.51 -39.81
C LYS A 4 -14.17 36.22 -40.56
N THR A 5 -13.49 36.36 -41.70
CA THR A 5 -13.07 35.24 -42.56
C THR A 5 -11.89 34.46 -41.97
N SER A 6 -10.95 35.12 -41.29
CA SER A 6 -9.85 34.43 -40.60
C SER A 6 -10.36 33.60 -39.41
N LYS A 7 -11.31 34.13 -38.63
CA LYS A 7 -11.88 33.42 -37.47
C LYS A 7 -12.61 32.15 -37.90
N ALA A 8 -13.47 32.22 -38.93
CA ALA A 8 -14.17 31.05 -39.49
C ALA A 8 -13.22 29.99 -40.08
N LEU A 9 -12.12 30.43 -40.70
CA LEU A 9 -11.09 29.55 -41.24
C LEU A 9 -10.31 28.83 -40.13
N LYS A 10 -9.93 29.53 -39.06
CA LYS A 10 -9.35 28.92 -37.85
C LYS A 10 -10.30 27.88 -37.23
N LYS A 11 -11.62 28.15 -37.25
CA LYS A 11 -12.65 27.21 -36.77
C LYS A 11 -12.66 25.88 -37.54
N LEU A 12 -12.53 25.96 -38.86
CA LEU A 12 -12.57 24.80 -39.75
C LEU A 12 -11.33 23.90 -39.57
N LEU A 13 -10.14 24.51 -39.42
CA LEU A 13 -8.87 23.79 -39.29
C LEU A 13 -8.74 23.06 -37.95
N CYS A 14 -9.14 23.68 -36.84
CA CYS A 14 -9.14 23.01 -35.53
C CYS A 14 -10.11 21.81 -35.50
N ALA A 15 -11.28 21.90 -36.16
CA ALA A 15 -12.26 20.80 -36.22
C ALA A 15 -11.75 19.57 -36.99
N ALA A 16 -10.94 19.76 -38.04
CA ALA A 16 -10.37 18.67 -38.83
C ALA A 16 -9.31 17.85 -38.05
N LEU A 17 -8.50 18.52 -37.22
CA LEU A 17 -7.50 17.88 -36.37
C LEU A 17 -8.10 17.06 -35.23
N ILE A 18 -9.19 17.54 -34.62
CA ILE A 18 -9.84 16.91 -33.46
C ILE A 18 -10.53 15.59 -33.81
N THR A 19 -11.07 15.46 -35.02
CA THR A 19 -11.92 14.33 -35.43
C THR A 19 -11.14 13.16 -36.04
N GLY A 20 -9.84 13.30 -36.30
CA GLY A 20 -9.04 12.27 -36.98
C GLY A 20 -9.54 11.93 -38.40
N ILE A 21 -10.50 12.71 -38.92
CA ILE A 21 -11.05 12.50 -40.26
C ILE A 21 -9.98 12.97 -41.24
N VAL A 22 -9.35 12.02 -41.93
CA VAL A 22 -8.86 12.28 -43.28
C VAL A 22 -10.11 12.65 -44.09
N LEU A 23 -10.32 13.94 -44.35
CA LEU A 23 -11.48 14.45 -45.10
C LEU A 23 -11.35 14.04 -46.58
N THR A 24 -11.51 12.75 -46.88
CA THR A 24 -11.42 12.17 -48.22
C THR A 24 -12.60 12.54 -49.14
N GLY A 25 -13.45 13.49 -48.74
CA GLY A 25 -14.64 13.91 -49.49
C GLY A 25 -14.94 15.41 -49.51
N PHE A 26 -14.07 16.28 -48.96
CA PHE A 26 -14.27 17.73 -49.09
C PHE A 26 -13.75 18.25 -50.43
N PRO A 27 -14.49 19.11 -51.16
CA PRO A 27 -14.02 19.66 -52.42
C PRO A 27 -12.67 20.36 -52.24
N ALA A 28 -11.67 19.99 -53.05
CA ALA A 28 -10.35 20.63 -53.06
C ALA A 28 -10.42 22.17 -53.19
N THR A 29 -11.52 22.70 -53.71
CA THR A 29 -11.81 24.13 -53.86
C THR A 29 -11.99 24.88 -52.53
N LEU A 30 -12.48 24.22 -51.47
CA LEU A 30 -12.57 24.80 -50.11
C LEU A 30 -11.21 24.82 -49.40
N TRP A 31 -10.35 23.84 -49.67
CA TRP A 31 -8.94 23.89 -49.25
C TRP A 31 -8.18 25.00 -49.97
N HIS A 32 -8.43 25.21 -51.26
CA HIS A 32 -7.79 26.30 -52.03
C HIS A 32 -8.22 27.70 -51.56
N SER A 33 -9.47 27.89 -51.09
CA SER A 33 -9.92 29.18 -50.55
C SER A 33 -9.43 29.44 -49.12
N ALA A 34 -9.26 28.38 -48.33
CA ALA A 34 -8.67 28.39 -46.99
C ALA A 34 -7.15 28.61 -47.00
N TYR A 35 -6.45 27.94 -47.92
CA TYR A 35 -4.99 27.96 -48.01
C TYR A 35 -4.46 29.04 -48.92
N GLY A 36 -5.29 29.65 -49.78
CA GLY A 36 -4.96 30.74 -50.68
C GLY A 36 -3.75 30.44 -51.58
N ASN A 37 -3.92 30.49 -52.89
CA ASN A 37 -2.77 30.67 -53.78
C ASN A 37 -2.19 32.07 -53.54
N ILE A 38 -1.43 32.24 -52.46
CA ILE A 38 -0.40 33.26 -52.45
C ILE A 38 0.75 32.61 -53.21
N THR A 39 0.87 32.97 -54.48
CA THR A 39 2.11 32.81 -55.23
C THR A 39 3.18 33.61 -54.48
N HIS A 40 3.78 32.99 -53.48
CA HIS A 40 5.05 33.46 -52.95
C HIS A 40 6.06 33.18 -54.06
N ALA A 41 6.75 34.23 -54.49
CA ALA A 41 7.99 34.07 -55.25
C ALA A 41 8.86 33.02 -54.54
N GLU A 42 9.67 32.27 -55.29
CA GLU A 42 10.66 31.31 -54.81
C GLU A 42 11.55 31.95 -53.72
N ALA A 43 11.06 31.96 -52.50
CA ALA A 43 11.78 32.43 -51.34
C ALA A 43 12.69 31.26 -50.92
N ALA A 44 13.96 31.55 -50.66
CA ALA A 44 14.91 30.55 -50.20
C ALA A 44 14.35 29.85 -48.96
N GLU A 45 14.42 28.51 -48.96
CA GLU A 45 14.07 27.69 -47.80
C GLU A 45 14.86 28.16 -46.58
N THR A 46 14.20 28.26 -45.44
CA THR A 46 14.85 28.65 -44.19
C THR A 46 15.67 27.49 -43.63
N THR A 47 16.84 27.80 -43.07
CA THR A 47 17.68 26.79 -42.40
C THR A 47 17.02 26.32 -41.10
N GLU A 48 17.37 25.12 -40.62
CA GLU A 48 16.88 24.56 -39.35
C GLU A 48 16.96 25.53 -38.16
N GLU A 49 18.12 26.15 -37.96
CA GLU A 49 18.33 27.12 -36.86
C GLU A 49 17.48 28.39 -37.00
N GLN A 50 17.19 28.78 -38.24
CA GLN A 50 16.35 29.95 -38.53
C GLN A 50 14.89 29.65 -38.20
N TRP A 51 14.34 28.54 -38.69
CA TRP A 51 12.94 28.22 -38.40
C TRP A 51 12.72 27.89 -36.92
N LYS A 52 13.69 27.29 -36.21
CA LYS A 52 13.62 27.11 -34.75
C LYS A 52 13.46 28.43 -34.00
N THR A 53 14.24 29.45 -34.41
CA THR A 53 14.18 30.81 -33.86
C THR A 53 12.84 31.47 -34.15
N ASP A 54 12.35 31.32 -35.38
CA ASP A 54 11.07 31.89 -35.82
C ASP A 54 9.87 31.28 -35.09
N ILE A 55 9.89 29.96 -34.84
CA ILE A 55 8.88 29.26 -34.04
C ILE A 55 8.86 29.81 -32.61
N LYS A 56 10.01 29.95 -31.94
CA LYS A 56 10.07 30.51 -30.56
C LYS A 56 9.52 31.92 -30.52
N ASN A 57 9.98 32.79 -31.42
CA ASN A 57 9.50 34.18 -31.53
C ASN A 57 7.98 34.28 -31.74
N ALA A 58 7.38 33.29 -32.41
CA ALA A 58 5.95 33.24 -32.62
C ALA A 58 5.19 32.73 -31.37
N LEU A 59 5.70 31.70 -30.69
CA LEU A 59 5.14 31.16 -29.45
C LEU A 59 5.28 32.14 -28.26
N ASP A 60 6.36 32.89 -28.18
CA ASP A 60 6.62 33.84 -27.08
C ASP A 60 5.57 34.95 -27.03
N LYS A 61 5.03 35.33 -28.20
CA LYS A 61 3.96 36.34 -28.36
C LYS A 61 2.58 35.86 -27.91
N VAL A 62 2.41 34.57 -27.61
CA VAL A 62 1.15 34.02 -27.10
C VAL A 62 0.99 34.46 -25.65
N THR A 63 0.08 35.39 -25.35
CA THR A 63 -0.14 35.91 -23.98
C THR A 63 -1.55 35.64 -23.45
N GLU A 64 -2.50 35.40 -24.34
CA GLU A 64 -3.93 35.25 -24.01
C GLU A 64 -4.51 33.98 -24.64
N PHE A 65 -5.53 33.45 -23.98
CA PHE A 65 -6.35 32.32 -24.37
C PHE A 65 -7.61 32.81 -25.12
N ASP A 66 -7.88 32.27 -26.31
CA ASP A 66 -9.10 32.58 -27.08
C ASP A 66 -10.23 31.60 -26.68
N ASP A 67 -11.45 32.10 -26.48
CA ASP A 67 -12.57 31.38 -25.86
C ASP A 67 -13.35 30.49 -26.84
N ASP A 68 -12.91 30.41 -28.09
CA ASP A 68 -13.57 29.60 -29.11
C ASP A 68 -13.37 28.10 -28.80
N LYS A 69 -14.27 27.53 -28.00
CA LYS A 69 -14.39 26.08 -27.78
C LYS A 69 -14.62 25.36 -29.11
N TYR A 70 -13.67 24.53 -29.54
CA TYR A 70 -13.85 23.64 -30.69
C TYR A 70 -14.14 22.23 -30.20
N ALA A 71 -15.39 21.76 -30.38
CA ALA A 71 -15.80 20.38 -30.06
C ALA A 71 -15.38 19.89 -28.65
N GLY A 72 -15.37 20.78 -27.66
CA GLY A 72 -14.99 20.46 -26.28
C GLY A 72 -13.48 20.36 -26.01
N LYS A 73 -12.59 20.64 -26.98
CA LYS A 73 -11.13 20.66 -26.80
C LYS A 73 -10.53 22.04 -27.07
N SER A 74 -9.64 22.50 -26.20
CA SER A 74 -8.98 23.82 -26.23
C SER A 74 -7.74 23.83 -27.13
N ILE A 75 -7.90 23.69 -28.46
CA ILE A 75 -6.78 23.69 -29.43
C ILE A 75 -6.74 25.02 -30.21
N TYR A 76 -5.57 25.67 -30.22
CA TYR A 76 -5.24 26.98 -30.77
C TYR A 76 -4.22 26.87 -31.90
N LEU A 77 -3.98 27.98 -32.61
CA LEU A 77 -2.95 28.03 -33.65
C LEU A 77 -2.12 29.32 -33.63
N VAL A 78 -0.85 29.15 -33.97
CA VAL A 78 0.10 30.22 -34.30
C VAL A 78 0.36 30.19 -35.80
N ASP A 79 0.27 31.35 -36.46
CA ASP A 79 0.52 31.50 -37.89
C ASP A 79 2.02 31.64 -38.17
N LEU A 80 2.56 30.69 -38.93
CA LEU A 80 3.95 30.61 -39.36
C LEU A 80 4.11 30.78 -40.87
N SER A 81 3.04 31.09 -41.61
CA SER A 81 3.01 31.12 -43.08
C SER A 81 4.08 32.00 -43.73
N LYS A 82 4.58 33.01 -43.01
CA LYS A 82 5.63 33.93 -43.46
C LYS A 82 7.07 33.42 -43.31
N TYR A 83 7.29 32.30 -42.64
CA TYR A 83 8.64 31.78 -42.30
C TYR A 83 9.11 30.66 -43.25
N ASN A 84 8.29 30.27 -44.24
CA ASN A 84 8.66 29.33 -45.31
C ASN A 84 9.34 28.04 -44.82
N ILE A 85 8.84 27.47 -43.71
CA ILE A 85 9.40 26.24 -43.11
C ILE A 85 9.09 25.06 -44.03
N PRO A 86 10.09 24.32 -44.55
CA PRO A 86 9.86 23.25 -45.51
C PRO A 86 8.98 22.15 -44.94
N LYS A 87 8.02 21.66 -45.74
CA LYS A 87 7.16 20.54 -45.30
C LYS A 87 7.94 19.24 -45.09
N ALA A 88 9.05 19.06 -45.80
CA ALA A 88 9.96 17.93 -45.64
C ALA A 88 10.52 17.80 -44.21
N ASP A 89 10.61 18.92 -43.48
CA ASP A 89 11.15 18.95 -42.12
C ASP A 89 10.09 18.69 -41.04
N ILE A 90 8.83 18.40 -41.39
CA ILE A 90 7.73 18.36 -40.43
C ILE A 90 7.99 17.42 -39.23
N ASP A 91 8.66 16.30 -39.43
CA ASP A 91 9.02 15.38 -38.34
C ASP A 91 10.08 15.97 -37.41
N ILE A 92 11.06 16.69 -37.96
CA ILE A 92 12.10 17.41 -37.21
C ILE A 92 11.47 18.58 -36.44
N VAL A 93 10.57 19.32 -37.09
CA VAL A 93 9.79 20.41 -36.48
C VAL A 93 8.96 19.88 -35.32
N ASN A 94 8.23 18.78 -35.51
CA ASN A 94 7.43 18.17 -34.44
C ASN A 94 8.30 17.71 -33.28
N LYS A 95 9.44 17.07 -33.55
CA LYS A 95 10.42 16.69 -32.52
C LYS A 95 10.92 17.90 -31.73
N TYR A 96 11.23 19.01 -32.41
CA TYR A 96 11.64 20.26 -31.77
C TYR A 96 10.51 20.86 -30.91
N LEU A 97 9.29 20.91 -31.42
CA LEU A 97 8.11 21.41 -30.68
C LEU A 97 7.84 20.60 -29.42
N THR A 98 7.94 19.27 -29.50
CA THR A 98 7.85 18.38 -28.33
C THR A 98 8.95 18.71 -27.33
N GLY A 99 10.20 18.87 -27.78
CA GLY A 99 11.31 19.25 -26.90
C GLY A 99 11.14 20.63 -26.24
N LEU A 100 10.51 21.60 -26.91
CA LEU A 100 10.22 22.91 -26.32
C LEU A 100 9.26 22.78 -25.13
N LYS A 101 8.20 21.99 -25.26
CA LYS A 101 7.20 21.76 -24.19
C LYS A 101 7.83 21.27 -22.89
N ASP A 102 8.97 20.58 -22.97
CA ASP A 102 9.70 20.03 -21.83
C ASP A 102 10.73 21.02 -21.23
N THR A 103 10.62 22.31 -21.56
CA THR A 103 11.45 23.39 -21.02
C THR A 103 10.63 24.36 -20.16
N ALA A 104 11.31 25.06 -19.25
CA ALA A 104 10.70 26.00 -18.31
C ALA A 104 9.85 27.10 -18.99
N ASP A 105 10.30 27.61 -20.13
CA ASP A 105 9.65 28.73 -20.82
C ASP A 105 8.35 28.33 -21.55
N TYR A 106 8.16 27.02 -21.82
CA TYR A 106 6.97 26.49 -22.51
C TYR A 106 6.21 25.45 -21.69
N TYR A 107 6.49 25.31 -20.39
CA TYR A 107 5.79 24.36 -19.52
C TYR A 107 4.27 24.59 -19.43
N TRP A 108 3.79 25.79 -19.80
CA TRP A 108 2.38 26.13 -19.91
C TRP A 108 1.64 25.39 -21.04
N VAL A 109 2.38 24.81 -21.98
CA VAL A 109 1.85 24.10 -23.16
C VAL A 109 1.43 22.67 -22.78
N ASN A 110 0.18 22.32 -23.07
CA ASN A 110 -0.33 20.97 -22.86
C ASN A 110 -0.13 20.07 -24.10
N TYR A 111 -0.35 20.60 -25.30
CA TYR A 111 -0.16 19.89 -26.56
C TYR A 111 0.45 20.86 -27.58
N ILE A 112 1.30 20.38 -28.47
CA ILE A 112 1.86 21.19 -29.56
C ILE A 112 2.24 20.31 -30.76
N ILE A 113 1.86 20.73 -31.97
CA ILE A 113 2.16 20.02 -33.22
C ILE A 113 2.16 20.99 -34.41
N ALA A 114 3.01 20.75 -35.40
CA ALA A 114 2.96 21.44 -36.68
C ALA A 114 1.76 21.00 -37.53
N ASP A 115 1.29 21.87 -38.42
CA ASP A 115 0.19 21.53 -39.30
C ASP A 115 0.56 20.42 -40.28
N SER A 116 -0.27 19.40 -40.34
CA SER A 116 -0.12 18.31 -41.29
C SER A 116 -0.70 18.65 -42.66
N TYR A 117 -1.45 19.75 -42.80
CA TYR A 117 -2.21 20.08 -44.00
C TYR A 117 -1.58 21.20 -44.85
N GLY A 118 -1.46 21.01 -46.17
CA GLY A 118 -0.81 21.95 -47.11
C GLY A 118 0.29 21.27 -47.94
N THR A 119 0.67 21.86 -49.09
CA THR A 119 1.46 21.14 -50.12
C THR A 119 2.95 21.46 -50.20
N ALA A 120 3.47 22.51 -49.53
CA ALA A 120 4.89 22.89 -49.66
C ALA A 120 5.56 23.36 -48.35
N TYR A 121 4.84 24.05 -47.45
CA TYR A 121 5.39 24.63 -46.22
C TYR A 121 4.48 24.38 -45.02
N VAL A 122 5.07 24.32 -43.82
CA VAL A 122 4.34 24.35 -42.55
C VAL A 122 3.76 25.75 -42.35
N LYS A 123 2.43 25.86 -42.25
CA LYS A 123 1.74 27.17 -42.12
C LYS A 123 1.32 27.46 -40.69
N TYR A 124 1.03 26.45 -39.89
CA TYR A 124 0.54 26.63 -38.54
C TYR A 124 1.24 25.71 -37.55
N VAL A 125 1.34 26.16 -36.31
CA VAL A 125 1.56 25.29 -35.15
C VAL A 125 0.29 25.30 -34.32
N PHE A 126 -0.27 24.12 -34.11
CA PHE A 126 -1.39 23.91 -33.21
C PHE A 126 -0.88 23.69 -31.80
N TYR A 127 -1.52 24.30 -30.82
CA TYR A 127 -1.16 24.11 -29.41
C TYR A 127 -2.38 24.12 -28.49
N SER A 128 -2.24 23.60 -27.29
CA SER A 128 -3.19 23.80 -26.19
C SER A 128 -2.46 24.25 -24.93
N VAL A 129 -3.18 24.93 -24.05
CA VAL A 129 -2.66 25.45 -22.78
C VAL A 129 -3.16 24.56 -21.64
N LYS A 130 -2.31 24.29 -20.65
CA LYS A 130 -2.73 23.61 -19.43
C LYS A 130 -3.66 24.53 -18.63
N SER A 131 -4.80 24.01 -18.19
CA SER A 131 -5.89 24.82 -17.62
C SER A 131 -5.50 25.58 -16.36
N GLU A 132 -4.58 25.02 -15.56
CA GLU A 132 -4.06 25.60 -14.32
C GLU A 132 -3.23 26.87 -14.51
N TYR A 133 -2.83 27.18 -15.76
CA TYR A 133 -2.12 28.40 -16.11
C TYR A 133 -2.99 29.42 -16.84
N ILE A 134 -4.29 29.17 -16.93
CA ILE A 134 -5.24 30.09 -17.55
C ILE A 134 -5.99 30.83 -16.45
N ASP A 135 -5.83 32.14 -16.41
CA ASP A 135 -6.69 32.98 -15.58
C ASP A 135 -8.08 33.02 -16.22
N SER A 136 -9.09 32.48 -15.52
CA SER A 136 -10.45 32.31 -16.06
C SER A 136 -11.18 33.63 -16.31
N ALA A 137 -10.75 34.73 -15.68
CA ALA A 137 -11.39 36.04 -15.79
C ALA A 137 -10.79 36.89 -16.93
N SER A 138 -9.46 36.92 -17.01
CA SER A 138 -8.69 37.72 -17.97
C SER A 138 -8.29 36.94 -19.23
N LYS A 139 -8.37 35.60 -19.18
CA LYS A 139 -7.88 34.68 -20.21
C LYS A 139 -6.36 34.77 -20.43
N ASN A 140 -5.63 35.44 -19.55
CA ASN A 140 -4.18 35.49 -19.64
C ASN A 140 -3.56 34.13 -19.30
N ILE A 141 -2.43 33.84 -19.95
CA ILE A 141 -1.62 32.67 -19.65
C ILE A 141 -0.53 33.07 -18.65
N ASP A 142 -0.56 32.50 -17.45
CA ASP A 142 0.44 32.75 -16.40
C ASP A 142 1.72 31.93 -16.65
N LYS A 143 2.52 32.40 -17.61
CA LYS A 143 3.81 31.79 -17.95
C LYS A 143 4.82 31.85 -16.78
N ALA A 144 4.72 32.85 -15.92
CA ALA A 144 5.62 33.00 -14.77
C ALA A 144 5.37 31.91 -13.73
N LYS A 145 4.09 31.64 -13.44
CA LYS A 145 3.69 30.49 -12.62
C LYS A 145 4.13 29.18 -13.27
N ALA A 146 3.88 28.99 -14.57
CA ALA A 146 4.28 27.76 -15.25
C ALA A 146 5.80 27.50 -15.16
N LYS A 147 6.61 28.55 -15.33
CA LYS A 147 8.06 28.47 -15.17
C LYS A 147 8.47 28.11 -13.74
N THR A 148 7.86 28.73 -12.74
CA THR A 148 8.11 28.45 -11.31
C THR A 148 7.73 27.00 -10.97
N ASP A 149 6.60 26.52 -11.46
CA ASP A 149 6.14 25.15 -11.26
C ASP A 149 7.09 24.14 -11.92
N TYR A 150 7.62 24.44 -13.11
CA TYR A 150 8.63 23.63 -13.78
C TYR A 150 9.92 23.52 -12.95
N GLU A 151 10.46 24.67 -12.52
CA GLU A 151 11.69 24.72 -11.72
C GLU A 151 11.52 23.97 -10.39
N THR A 152 10.34 24.11 -9.76
CA THR A 152 9.99 23.37 -8.54
C THR A 152 9.92 21.87 -8.81
N PHE A 153 9.21 21.45 -9.85
CA PHE A 153 9.07 20.05 -10.24
C PHE A 153 10.43 19.39 -10.49
N HIS A 154 11.29 20.01 -11.30
CA HIS A 154 12.60 19.46 -11.64
C HIS A 154 13.55 19.42 -10.44
N LYS A 155 13.53 20.43 -9.56
CA LYS A 155 14.29 20.39 -8.31
C LYS A 155 13.90 19.20 -7.42
N ARG A 156 12.61 18.87 -7.36
CA ARG A 156 12.12 17.71 -6.60
C ARG A 156 12.58 16.39 -7.22
N LEU A 157 12.60 16.29 -8.56
CA LEU A 157 13.16 15.13 -9.25
C LEU A 157 14.66 14.96 -8.95
N GLU A 158 15.43 16.05 -8.95
CA GLU A 158 16.85 16.06 -8.60
C GLU A 158 17.09 15.63 -7.15
N ASN A 159 16.17 15.96 -6.25
CA ASN A 159 16.19 15.54 -4.84
C ASN A 159 15.77 14.08 -4.60
N GLY A 160 15.32 13.35 -5.63
CA GLY A 160 14.84 11.98 -5.47
C GLY A 160 13.43 11.86 -4.87
N GLU A 161 12.60 12.91 -4.97
CA GLU A 161 11.27 12.96 -4.33
C GLU A 161 10.17 12.26 -5.15
N GLN A 162 10.51 11.46 -6.17
CA GLN A 162 9.52 10.86 -7.08
C GLN A 162 8.42 10.10 -6.34
N PHE A 163 8.76 9.32 -5.30
CA PHE A 163 7.78 8.52 -4.56
C PHE A 163 6.80 9.39 -3.79
N VAL A 164 7.30 10.47 -3.17
CA VAL A 164 6.46 11.48 -2.48
C VAL A 164 5.52 12.14 -3.49
N MET A 165 6.01 12.47 -4.68
CA MET A 165 5.18 13.04 -5.75
C MET A 165 4.10 12.07 -6.24
N VAL A 166 4.37 10.75 -6.28
CA VAL A 166 3.33 9.74 -6.57
C VAL A 166 2.27 9.77 -5.48
N LYS A 167 2.66 9.76 -4.20
CA LYS A 167 1.71 9.83 -3.07
C LYS A 167 0.85 11.09 -3.12
N GLU A 168 1.41 12.25 -3.42
CA GLU A 168 0.63 13.49 -3.59
C GLU A 168 -0.41 13.37 -4.70
N ARG A 169 -0.10 12.65 -5.79
CA ARG A 169 -1.08 12.36 -6.85
C ARG A 169 -2.16 11.38 -6.39
N VAL A 170 -1.83 10.41 -5.53
CA VAL A 170 -2.83 9.55 -4.87
C VAL A 170 -3.79 10.40 -4.04
N GLN A 171 -3.26 11.29 -3.21
CA GLN A 171 -4.08 12.17 -2.36
C GLN A 171 -5.00 13.07 -3.21
N ALA A 172 -4.50 13.62 -4.31
CA ALA A 172 -5.29 14.44 -5.22
C ALA A 172 -6.35 13.62 -5.98
N ALA A 173 -6.09 12.35 -6.27
CA ALA A 173 -6.99 11.49 -7.02
C ALA A 173 -8.29 11.12 -6.25
N ILE A 174 -8.36 11.42 -4.95
CA ILE A 174 -9.61 11.25 -4.16
C ILE A 174 -10.78 12.08 -4.71
N ASP A 175 -10.49 13.18 -5.43
CA ASP A 175 -11.47 14.04 -6.08
C ASP A 175 -11.90 13.54 -7.47
N ASN A 176 -11.22 12.51 -8.00
CA ASN A 176 -11.57 11.94 -9.29
C ASN A 176 -12.87 11.14 -9.21
N LYS A 177 -13.58 11.08 -10.33
CA LYS A 177 -14.63 10.07 -10.51
C LYS A 177 -13.99 8.70 -10.67
N LEU A 178 -14.46 7.74 -9.89
CA LEU A 178 -14.13 6.33 -10.06
C LEU A 178 -14.80 5.81 -11.33
N HIS A 179 -14.09 4.99 -12.09
CA HIS A 179 -14.65 4.07 -13.07
C HIS A 179 -15.37 2.93 -12.36
N ILE A 180 -16.47 2.45 -12.93
CA ILE A 180 -17.14 1.23 -12.50
C ILE A 180 -17.02 0.21 -13.62
N GLU A 181 -16.46 -0.96 -13.32
CA GLU A 181 -16.38 -2.09 -14.24
C GLU A 181 -17.07 -3.32 -13.66
N TYR A 182 -17.64 -4.14 -14.54
CA TYR A 182 -18.35 -5.36 -14.16
C TYR A 182 -17.60 -6.59 -14.66
N TYR A 183 -17.22 -7.48 -13.75
CA TYR A 183 -16.67 -8.80 -14.11
C TYR A 183 -17.79 -9.83 -14.29
N GLN A 184 -17.45 -11.04 -14.76
CA GLN A 184 -18.39 -12.08 -15.21
C GLN A 184 -19.52 -12.46 -14.22
N ASN A 185 -19.43 -12.04 -12.95
CA ASN A 185 -20.41 -12.28 -11.89
C ASN A 185 -21.23 -11.03 -11.50
N GLU A 186 -21.33 -10.00 -12.35
CA GLU A 186 -22.03 -8.72 -12.06
C GLU A 186 -21.42 -7.90 -10.89
N LYS A 187 -20.18 -8.17 -10.51
CA LYS A 187 -19.42 -7.44 -9.49
C LYS A 187 -18.96 -6.08 -9.99
N ALA A 188 -19.27 -5.02 -9.24
CA ALA A 188 -18.73 -3.68 -9.48
C ALA A 188 -17.30 -3.54 -8.92
N TYR A 189 -16.36 -3.18 -9.78
CA TYR A 189 -14.99 -2.82 -9.45
C TYR A 189 -14.80 -1.32 -9.65
N TYR A 190 -14.26 -0.65 -8.62
CA TYR A 190 -14.15 0.80 -8.58
C TYR A 190 -12.68 1.22 -8.64
N TRP A 191 -12.32 1.97 -9.67
CA TRP A 191 -10.91 2.36 -9.84
C TRP A 191 -10.74 3.75 -10.44
N THR A 192 -9.58 4.35 -10.20
CA THR A 192 -9.09 5.53 -10.91
C THR A 192 -7.59 5.40 -11.10
N GLY A 193 -6.91 6.42 -11.61
CA GLY A 193 -5.46 6.41 -11.65
C GLY A 193 -4.90 7.57 -12.43
N PHE A 194 -3.58 7.57 -12.57
CA PHE A 194 -2.85 8.65 -13.20
C PHE A 194 -1.52 8.17 -13.77
N TYR A 195 -1.05 8.86 -14.80
CA TYR A 195 0.26 8.63 -15.38
C TYR A 195 1.38 9.18 -14.49
N VAL A 196 2.53 8.51 -14.53
CA VAL A 196 3.75 8.88 -13.79
C VAL A 196 5.00 8.86 -14.68
N THR A 197 4.81 8.79 -16.01
CA THR A 197 5.91 8.77 -16.99
C THR A 197 6.83 9.97 -16.87
N ASP A 198 6.29 11.13 -16.47
CA ASP A 198 7.03 12.37 -16.26
C ASP A 198 7.98 12.33 -15.05
N LEU A 199 7.78 11.39 -14.12
CA LEU A 199 8.66 11.17 -12.97
C LEU A 199 9.88 10.30 -13.32
N GLY A 200 9.87 9.61 -14.46
CA GLY A 200 10.99 8.80 -14.93
C GLY A 200 11.40 7.67 -13.98
N ILE A 201 10.45 7.11 -13.22
CA ILE A 201 10.74 6.08 -12.21
C ILE A 201 11.12 4.76 -12.92
N PRO A 202 12.35 4.25 -12.77
CA PRO A 202 12.77 3.03 -13.44
C PRO A 202 11.96 1.81 -13.02
N TYR A 203 11.76 0.86 -13.93
CA TYR A 203 11.08 -0.41 -13.63
C TYR A 203 11.75 -1.17 -12.47
N SER A 204 13.07 -1.08 -12.33
CA SER A 204 13.83 -1.69 -11.23
C SER A 204 13.42 -1.16 -9.84
N LYS A 205 12.75 -0.01 -9.76
CA LYS A 205 12.24 0.60 -8.53
C LYS A 205 10.78 0.21 -8.23
N MET A 206 10.15 -0.63 -9.06
CA MET A 206 8.73 -1.01 -8.90
C MET A 206 8.43 -1.62 -7.53
N GLY A 207 9.29 -2.53 -7.04
CA GLY A 207 9.13 -3.14 -5.72
C GLY A 207 9.23 -2.11 -4.57
N GLU A 208 10.17 -1.17 -4.66
CA GLU A 208 10.33 -0.09 -3.68
C GLU A 208 9.14 0.90 -3.70
N LEU A 209 8.62 1.20 -4.88
CA LEU A 209 7.44 2.07 -5.01
C LEU A 209 6.18 1.39 -4.46
N LEU A 210 5.97 0.10 -4.75
CA LEU A 210 4.85 -0.67 -4.19
C LEU A 210 4.94 -0.75 -2.67
N GLU A 211 6.12 -1.00 -2.12
CA GLU A 211 6.38 -0.99 -0.68
C GLU A 211 5.98 0.35 -0.06
N TYR A 212 6.50 1.45 -0.63
CA TYR A 212 6.19 2.80 -0.18
C TYR A 212 4.69 3.09 -0.21
N LEU A 213 4.02 2.81 -1.33
CA LEU A 213 2.59 3.11 -1.51
C LEU A 213 1.72 2.20 -0.63
N ASN A 214 1.89 0.88 -0.67
CA ASN A 214 1.13 -0.05 0.18
C ASN A 214 1.29 0.29 1.67
N GLY A 215 2.48 0.74 2.08
CA GLY A 215 2.70 1.18 3.45
C GLY A 215 1.93 2.43 3.84
N THR A 216 1.56 3.30 2.89
CA THR A 216 0.69 4.44 3.18
C THR A 216 -0.75 4.05 3.52
N VAL A 217 -1.24 2.87 3.11
CA VAL A 217 -2.64 2.48 3.34
C VAL A 217 -3.00 2.43 4.82
N ILE A 218 -2.06 1.96 5.66
CA ILE A 218 -2.27 1.84 7.12
C ILE A 218 -1.60 2.94 7.93
N ASN A 219 -0.68 3.70 7.34
CA ASN A 219 0.10 4.73 8.03
C ASN A 219 -0.33 6.15 7.67
N ASP A 220 -1.13 6.33 6.62
CA ASP A 220 -1.61 7.63 6.17
C ASP A 220 -3.09 7.58 5.80
N GLU A 221 -3.91 8.24 6.63
CA GLU A 221 -5.36 8.36 6.43
C GLU A 221 -5.73 8.81 5.02
N SER A 222 -4.96 9.73 4.43
CA SER A 222 -5.23 10.30 3.10
C SER A 222 -5.07 9.31 1.94
N CYS A 223 -4.45 8.15 2.20
CA CYS A 223 -4.18 7.09 1.24
C CYS A 223 -4.98 5.80 1.53
N SER A 224 -5.60 5.70 2.71
CA SER A 224 -6.34 4.51 3.18
C SER A 224 -7.56 4.11 2.34
N TRP A 225 -7.98 4.95 1.41
CA TRP A 225 -9.16 4.76 0.57
C TRP A 225 -8.92 3.84 -0.63
N CYS A 226 -7.68 3.49 -0.95
CA CYS A 226 -7.34 2.67 -2.12
C CYS A 226 -6.16 1.71 -1.90
N THR A 227 -6.02 0.79 -2.85
CA THR A 227 -4.83 -0.04 -3.05
C THR A 227 -4.24 0.23 -4.44
N TYR A 228 -3.03 -0.27 -4.71
CA TYR A 228 -2.23 0.17 -5.85
C TYR A 228 -1.91 -0.98 -6.81
N THR A 229 -2.09 -0.73 -8.10
CA THR A 229 -1.53 -1.56 -9.17
C THR A 229 -0.66 -0.68 -10.07
N LEU A 230 0.57 -1.12 -10.33
CA LEU A 230 1.52 -0.39 -11.19
C LEU A 230 1.54 -1.01 -12.59
N GLN A 231 1.52 -0.15 -13.61
CA GLN A 231 1.76 -0.54 -15.00
C GLN A 231 3.11 -0.01 -15.46
N TYR A 232 3.75 -0.75 -16.35
CA TYR A 232 5.07 -0.44 -16.88
C TYR A 232 5.12 -0.74 -18.37
N ASP A 233 5.98 -0.03 -19.09
CA ASP A 233 6.27 -0.31 -20.50
C ASP A 233 7.67 -0.93 -20.60
N THR A 234 7.70 -2.17 -21.08
CA THR A 234 8.92 -2.97 -21.25
C THR A 234 9.90 -2.37 -22.27
N ASN A 235 9.41 -1.54 -23.20
CA ASN A 235 10.26 -0.83 -24.17
C ASN A 235 10.90 0.43 -23.57
N MET A 236 10.17 1.09 -22.68
CA MET A 236 10.55 2.36 -22.07
C MET A 236 11.42 2.19 -20.81
N GLN A 237 11.32 1.04 -20.12
CA GLN A 237 12.03 0.71 -18.88
C GLN A 237 11.65 1.57 -17.66
N TYR A 238 10.49 2.23 -17.68
CA TYR A 238 9.94 2.98 -16.55
C TYR A 238 8.48 2.61 -16.25
N ILE A 239 8.08 2.92 -15.02
CA ILE A 239 6.71 2.84 -14.54
C ILE A 239 5.90 3.94 -15.23
N THR A 240 4.76 3.58 -15.80
CA THR A 240 3.98 4.49 -16.66
C THR A 240 2.70 4.97 -15.99
N TYR A 241 2.05 4.12 -15.20
CA TYR A 241 0.73 4.39 -14.65
C TYR A 241 0.56 3.79 -13.26
N VAL A 242 -0.13 4.52 -12.38
CA VAL A 242 -0.57 4.06 -11.07
C VAL A 242 -2.09 3.96 -11.10
N GLN A 243 -2.59 2.74 -11.01
CA GLN A 243 -4.00 2.46 -10.82
C GLN A 243 -4.32 2.40 -9.33
N LEU A 244 -5.42 3.05 -8.96
CA LEU A 244 -5.95 3.12 -7.61
C LEU A 244 -7.26 2.36 -7.54
N ASP A 245 -7.25 1.25 -6.83
CA ASP A 245 -8.42 0.40 -6.65
C ASP A 245 -9.08 0.81 -5.34
N ALA A 246 -10.24 1.46 -5.48
CA ALA A 246 -10.93 2.07 -4.35
C ALA A 246 -11.54 0.99 -3.45
N ASN A 247 -11.44 1.22 -2.15
CA ASN A 247 -12.18 0.44 -1.18
C ASN A 247 -13.69 0.70 -1.36
N GLU A 248 -14.47 -0.35 -1.63
CA GLU A 248 -15.92 -0.21 -1.85
C GLU A 248 -16.62 0.51 -0.69
N ALA A 249 -16.12 0.37 0.54
CA ALA A 249 -16.70 1.01 1.72
C ALA A 249 -16.71 2.55 1.63
N VAL A 250 -15.75 3.14 0.91
CA VAL A 250 -15.66 4.60 0.74
C VAL A 250 -16.44 5.10 -0.47
N VAL A 251 -17.03 4.21 -1.28
CA VAL A 251 -17.79 4.62 -2.47
C VAL A 251 -19.13 5.24 -2.06
N ASP A 252 -19.44 6.42 -2.61
CA ASP A 252 -20.75 7.04 -2.49
C ASP A 252 -21.72 6.38 -3.49
N LYS A 253 -22.47 5.38 -3.03
CA LYS A 253 -23.46 4.66 -3.84
C LYS A 253 -24.58 5.57 -4.37
N ASN A 254 -24.81 6.75 -3.79
CA ASN A 254 -25.79 7.73 -4.29
C ASN A 254 -25.25 8.59 -5.43
N SER A 255 -23.95 8.57 -5.67
CA SER A 255 -23.28 9.32 -6.74
C SER A 255 -23.14 8.53 -8.04
N ILE A 256 -23.72 7.33 -8.12
CA ILE A 256 -23.58 6.45 -9.27
C ILE A 256 -24.19 7.11 -10.52
N GLU A 257 -23.36 7.27 -11.54
CA GLU A 257 -23.76 7.71 -12.87
C GLU A 257 -23.89 6.49 -13.78
N THR A 258 -24.98 6.43 -14.54
CA THR A 258 -25.26 5.33 -15.47
C THR A 258 -25.04 5.77 -16.91
N ASN A 259 -24.68 4.82 -17.76
CA ASN A 259 -24.67 5.04 -19.20
C ASN A 259 -26.11 5.22 -19.70
N GLU A 260 -26.39 6.33 -20.37
CA GLU A 260 -27.75 6.69 -20.81
C GLU A 260 -28.40 5.67 -21.76
N THR A 261 -27.59 4.91 -22.51
CA THR A 261 -28.09 3.93 -23.50
C THR A 261 -28.32 2.55 -22.89
N THR A 262 -27.42 2.09 -22.02
CA THR A 262 -27.46 0.73 -21.46
C THR A 262 -28.04 0.67 -20.06
N GLY A 263 -28.12 1.81 -19.35
CA GLY A 263 -28.51 1.87 -17.94
C GLY A 263 -27.44 1.34 -16.97
N VAL A 264 -26.30 0.87 -17.47
CA VAL A 264 -25.23 0.26 -16.65
C VAL A 264 -24.47 1.35 -15.88
N PRO A 265 -24.21 1.20 -14.57
CA PRO A 265 -23.34 2.08 -13.81
C PRO A 265 -21.94 2.18 -14.42
N VAL A 266 -21.42 3.40 -14.54
CA VAL A 266 -20.11 3.66 -15.16
C VAL A 266 -19.20 4.54 -14.33
N ARG A 267 -19.75 5.38 -13.44
CA ARG A 267 -18.98 6.29 -12.58
C ARG A 267 -19.55 6.37 -11.18
N ALA A 268 -18.67 6.61 -10.21
CA ALA A 268 -19.04 6.99 -8.85
C ALA A 268 -18.03 7.99 -8.27
N LYS A 269 -18.34 8.56 -7.12
CA LYS A 269 -17.44 9.39 -6.31
C LYS A 269 -17.08 8.68 -5.01
N ILE A 270 -16.02 9.18 -4.37
CA ILE A 270 -15.62 8.80 -3.02
C ILE A 270 -16.38 9.65 -2.01
N ASP A 271 -16.98 9.01 -1.01
CA ASP A 271 -17.46 9.64 0.20
C ASP A 271 -16.28 9.89 1.14
N LYS A 272 -15.72 11.10 1.05
CA LYS A 272 -14.55 11.51 1.85
C LYS A 272 -14.79 11.40 3.35
N ALA A 273 -16.04 11.52 3.82
CA ALA A 273 -16.35 11.40 5.25
C ALA A 273 -16.16 9.97 5.77
N LYS A 274 -16.27 8.95 4.89
CA LYS A 274 -16.04 7.55 5.24
C LYS A 274 -14.56 7.17 5.29
N VAL A 275 -13.67 7.94 4.64
CA VAL A 275 -12.23 7.62 4.63
C VAL A 275 -11.68 7.62 6.05
N THR A 276 -12.00 8.64 6.85
CA THR A 276 -11.59 8.71 8.26
C THR A 276 -12.11 7.56 9.10
N SER A 277 -13.38 7.14 8.92
CA SER A 277 -13.94 6.02 9.68
C SER A 277 -13.30 4.69 9.27
N VAL A 278 -13.16 4.45 7.97
CA VAL A 278 -12.49 3.26 7.41
C VAL A 278 -11.05 3.16 7.93
N TYR A 279 -10.31 4.26 7.93
CA TYR A 279 -8.95 4.30 8.48
C TYR A 279 -8.92 3.94 9.97
N LYS A 280 -9.82 4.50 10.78
CA LYS A 280 -9.93 4.18 12.21
C LYS A 280 -10.29 2.72 12.44
N ASP A 281 -11.22 2.17 11.66
CA ASP A 281 -11.62 0.77 11.75
C ASP A 281 -10.44 -0.16 11.46
N ILE A 282 -9.65 0.15 10.42
CA ILE A 282 -8.41 -0.56 10.09
C ILE A 282 -7.43 -0.50 11.27
N LYS A 283 -7.12 0.71 11.78
CA LYS A 283 -6.17 0.90 12.89
C LYS A 283 -6.60 0.16 14.15
N ASN A 284 -7.87 0.22 14.49
CA ASN A 284 -8.42 -0.50 15.64
C ASN A 284 -8.29 -2.02 15.45
N ARG A 285 -8.62 -2.52 14.25
CA ARG A 285 -8.59 -3.95 13.95
C ARG A 285 -7.18 -4.54 14.05
N ILE A 286 -6.15 -3.79 13.65
CA ILE A 286 -4.73 -4.21 13.69
C ILE A 286 -4.01 -3.84 14.99
N SER A 287 -4.70 -3.27 15.97
CA SER A 287 -4.07 -2.72 17.18
C SER A 287 -3.24 -3.75 17.95
N SER A 288 -3.70 -5.01 18.06
CA SER A 288 -2.97 -6.10 18.72
C SER A 288 -1.68 -6.46 17.99
N LEU A 289 -1.70 -6.44 16.65
CA LEU A 289 -0.50 -6.64 15.83
C LEU A 289 0.50 -5.51 16.07
N THR A 290 0.05 -4.26 15.94
CA THR A 290 0.93 -3.09 16.10
C THR A 290 1.46 -2.95 17.52
N TYR A 291 0.71 -3.41 18.53
CA TYR A 291 1.16 -3.45 19.91
C TYR A 291 2.33 -4.43 20.09
N ALA A 292 2.27 -5.58 19.43
CA ALA A 292 3.29 -6.62 19.52
C ALA A 292 4.60 -6.23 18.80
N ILE A 293 4.52 -5.41 17.76
CA ILE A 293 5.70 -4.93 17.01
C ILE A 293 6.58 -4.02 17.88
N THR A 294 7.87 -4.32 17.92
CA THR A 294 8.88 -3.54 18.64
C THR A 294 10.06 -3.19 17.72
N ASP A 295 10.76 -2.09 18.01
CA ASP A 295 11.84 -1.57 17.16
C ASP A 295 13.06 -2.51 17.06
N ASP A 296 13.22 -3.41 18.04
CA ASP A 296 14.29 -4.41 18.10
C ASP A 296 13.97 -5.70 17.35
N MET A 297 12.74 -5.88 16.86
CA MET A 297 12.42 -7.04 16.02
C MET A 297 13.23 -7.03 14.74
N SER A 298 13.83 -8.18 14.43
CA SER A 298 14.35 -8.45 13.11
C SER A 298 13.21 -8.52 12.07
N ASP A 299 13.56 -8.30 10.80
CA ASP A 299 12.57 -8.34 9.72
C ASP A 299 11.87 -9.71 9.63
N VAL A 300 12.59 -10.81 9.85
CA VAL A 300 12.00 -12.17 9.87
C VAL A 300 11.01 -12.36 11.02
N GLU A 301 11.25 -11.75 12.19
CA GLU A 301 10.31 -11.80 13.31
C GLU A 301 9.03 -11.02 12.99
N LYS A 302 9.16 -9.86 12.35
CA LYS A 302 8.00 -9.09 11.86
C LYS A 302 7.19 -9.91 10.85
N VAL A 303 7.86 -10.64 9.95
CA VAL A 303 7.16 -11.51 8.98
C VAL A 303 6.39 -12.61 9.68
N LEU A 304 7.03 -13.36 10.60
CA LEU A 304 6.36 -14.43 11.35
C LEU A 304 5.18 -13.89 12.17
N LEU A 305 5.35 -12.71 12.78
CA LEU A 305 4.29 -12.09 13.59
C LEU A 305 3.08 -11.73 12.73
N VAL A 306 3.30 -11.11 11.56
CA VAL A 306 2.19 -10.78 10.65
C VAL A 306 1.56 -12.04 10.07
N HIS A 307 2.36 -13.04 9.71
CA HIS A 307 1.88 -14.33 9.21
C HIS A 307 0.91 -14.99 10.19
N ASP A 308 1.35 -15.25 11.42
CA ASP A 308 0.55 -15.93 12.44
C ASP A 308 -0.62 -15.06 12.89
N TRP A 309 -0.44 -13.73 12.92
CA TRP A 309 -1.55 -12.83 13.21
C TRP A 309 -2.65 -12.91 12.15
N ILE A 310 -2.31 -12.95 10.85
CA ILE A 310 -3.31 -13.06 9.77
C ILE A 310 -4.03 -14.40 9.84
N ALA A 311 -3.31 -15.52 9.89
CA ALA A 311 -3.91 -16.85 9.96
C ALA A 311 -4.78 -17.02 11.21
N ARG A 312 -4.37 -16.41 12.33
CA ARG A 312 -5.20 -16.37 13.54
C ARG A 312 -6.44 -15.51 13.40
N GLU A 313 -6.39 -14.37 12.73
CA GLU A 313 -7.48 -13.39 12.71
C GLU A 313 -8.49 -13.59 11.57
N LEU A 314 -8.11 -14.36 10.54
CA LEU A 314 -8.95 -14.71 9.41
C LEU A 314 -9.39 -16.17 9.49
N ASP A 315 -10.53 -16.47 8.89
CA ASP A 315 -10.94 -17.82 8.52
C ASP A 315 -11.06 -17.90 7.01
N TYR A 316 -10.70 -19.05 6.43
CA TYR A 316 -10.90 -19.24 5.02
C TYR A 316 -12.40 -19.29 4.71
N ASP A 317 -12.83 -18.62 3.63
CA ASP A 317 -14.23 -18.59 3.23
C ASP A 317 -14.63 -19.88 2.49
N TYR A 318 -14.36 -21.01 3.14
CA TYR A 318 -14.48 -22.36 2.60
C TYR A 318 -15.93 -22.70 2.28
N ASP A 319 -16.84 -22.27 3.15
CA ASP A 319 -18.27 -22.56 3.04
C ASP A 319 -18.88 -21.93 1.79
N ASN A 320 -18.53 -20.68 1.49
CA ASN A 320 -18.94 -20.03 0.25
C ASN A 320 -18.14 -20.52 -0.95
N TYR A 321 -16.87 -20.89 -0.78
CA TYR A 321 -16.08 -21.53 -1.84
C TYR A 321 -16.75 -22.81 -2.34
N GLN A 322 -17.15 -23.70 -1.43
CA GLN A 322 -17.86 -24.95 -1.77
C GLN A 322 -19.20 -24.70 -2.45
N LYS A 323 -19.89 -23.61 -2.10
CA LYS A 323 -21.18 -23.21 -2.67
C LYS A 323 -21.04 -22.39 -3.97
N ASN A 324 -19.82 -22.07 -4.40
CA ASN A 324 -19.54 -21.11 -5.49
C ASN A 324 -20.23 -19.75 -5.28
N SER A 325 -20.24 -19.26 -4.04
CA SER A 325 -20.93 -18.05 -3.60
C SER A 325 -20.02 -17.08 -2.84
N ILE A 326 -18.71 -17.12 -3.08
CA ILE A 326 -17.73 -16.30 -2.35
C ILE A 326 -18.08 -14.81 -2.54
N PRO A 327 -18.37 -14.08 -1.44
CA PRO A 327 -18.64 -12.66 -1.51
C PRO A 327 -17.38 -11.90 -1.88
N ASP A 328 -17.59 -10.75 -2.52
CA ASP A 328 -16.52 -9.94 -3.08
C ASP A 328 -15.51 -9.43 -2.05
N THR A 329 -15.97 -9.20 -0.83
CA THR A 329 -15.16 -8.80 0.31
C THR A 329 -14.06 -9.82 0.60
N SER A 330 -14.30 -11.12 0.38
CA SER A 330 -13.36 -12.20 0.67
C SER A 330 -12.13 -12.19 -0.26
N TYR A 331 -12.17 -11.47 -1.39
CA TYR A 331 -11.05 -11.28 -2.32
C TYR A 331 -10.22 -10.01 -2.04
N SER A 332 -10.56 -9.25 -1.00
CA SER A 332 -9.96 -7.93 -0.73
C SER A 332 -9.32 -7.90 0.65
N ALA A 333 -8.21 -7.17 0.79
CA ALA A 333 -7.56 -7.00 2.09
C ALA A 333 -8.47 -6.31 3.11
N TYR A 334 -9.26 -5.32 2.68
CA TYR A 334 -10.19 -4.62 3.56
C TYR A 334 -11.34 -5.52 4.02
N GLY A 335 -11.92 -6.29 3.09
CA GLY A 335 -12.94 -7.27 3.44
C GLY A 335 -12.39 -8.31 4.40
N ALA A 336 -11.24 -8.91 4.11
CA ALA A 336 -10.53 -9.82 5.02
C ALA A 336 -10.41 -9.23 6.43
N LEU A 337 -9.90 -8.00 6.53
CA LEU A 337 -9.68 -7.32 7.80
C LEU A 337 -10.99 -7.07 8.58
N THR A 338 -12.05 -6.66 7.90
CA THR A 338 -13.32 -6.24 8.54
C THR A 338 -14.28 -7.40 8.82
N THR A 339 -14.31 -8.42 7.97
CA THR A 339 -15.19 -9.58 8.15
C THR A 339 -14.52 -10.71 8.93
N GLY A 340 -13.18 -10.74 8.98
CA GLY A 340 -12.43 -11.88 9.48
C GLY A 340 -12.52 -13.10 8.56
N LYS A 341 -12.96 -12.96 7.30
CA LYS A 341 -13.09 -14.06 6.32
C LYS A 341 -12.52 -13.68 4.97
N ALA A 342 -11.76 -14.59 4.37
CA ALA A 342 -11.13 -14.36 3.07
C ALA A 342 -10.86 -15.65 2.27
N VAL A 343 -10.61 -15.50 0.98
CA VAL A 343 -9.93 -16.52 0.17
C VAL A 343 -8.47 -16.12 -0.06
N CYS A 344 -7.69 -16.94 -0.77
CA CYS A 344 -6.25 -16.76 -0.98
C CYS A 344 -5.81 -15.32 -1.30
N SER A 345 -6.48 -14.68 -2.27
CA SER A 345 -6.22 -13.28 -2.62
C SER A 345 -6.45 -12.29 -1.45
N GLY A 346 -7.46 -12.48 -0.60
CA GLY A 346 -7.70 -11.63 0.56
C GLY A 346 -6.60 -11.75 1.61
N TYR A 347 -6.12 -12.97 1.88
CA TYR A 347 -4.95 -13.20 2.74
C TYR A 347 -3.71 -12.54 2.17
N ALA A 348 -3.39 -12.81 0.90
CA ALA A 348 -2.17 -12.32 0.27
C ALA A 348 -2.12 -10.80 0.18
N ARG A 349 -3.25 -10.17 -0.15
CA ARG A 349 -3.36 -8.70 -0.22
C ARG A 349 -3.29 -8.06 1.17
N LEU A 350 -3.85 -8.69 2.20
CA LEU A 350 -3.71 -8.18 3.56
C LEU A 350 -2.25 -8.26 4.02
N ALA A 351 -1.56 -9.37 3.76
CA ALA A 351 -0.14 -9.52 4.06
C ALA A 351 0.71 -8.46 3.34
N ASN A 352 0.46 -8.20 2.06
CA ASN A 352 1.12 -7.11 1.34
C ASN A 352 0.93 -5.76 2.03
N ILE A 353 -0.29 -5.41 2.44
CA ILE A 353 -0.56 -4.12 3.10
C ILE A 353 0.13 -4.03 4.45
N LEU A 354 0.01 -5.07 5.29
CA LEU A 354 0.55 -5.06 6.65
C LEU A 354 2.07 -5.09 6.65
N LEU A 355 2.70 -5.96 5.86
CA LEU A 355 4.16 -6.08 5.81
C LEU A 355 4.81 -4.83 5.20
N ASN A 356 4.30 -4.33 4.07
CA ASN A 356 4.82 -3.08 3.49
C ASN A 356 4.59 -1.90 4.46
N GLY A 357 3.47 -1.89 5.20
CA GLY A 357 3.18 -0.89 6.23
C GLY A 357 4.12 -0.90 7.43
N ILE A 358 4.87 -1.97 7.65
CA ILE A 358 5.88 -2.04 8.70
C ILE A 358 7.31 -2.09 8.13
N GLY A 359 7.46 -1.71 6.85
CA GLY A 359 8.76 -1.58 6.17
C GLY A 359 9.32 -2.87 5.59
N ILE A 360 8.50 -3.93 5.45
CA ILE A 360 8.91 -5.20 4.86
C ILE A 360 8.35 -5.32 3.44
N ARG A 361 9.24 -5.17 2.45
CA ARG A 361 8.88 -5.27 1.04
C ARG A 361 8.24 -6.63 0.72
N THR A 362 6.99 -6.60 0.31
CA THR A 362 6.19 -7.79 0.01
C THR A 362 5.41 -7.60 -1.28
N GLN A 363 5.35 -8.64 -2.11
CA GLN A 363 4.61 -8.67 -3.37
C GLN A 363 3.71 -9.90 -3.46
N SER A 364 2.58 -9.79 -4.17
CA SER A 364 1.78 -10.96 -4.53
C SER A 364 2.49 -11.83 -5.57
N ILE A 365 2.34 -13.14 -5.41
CA ILE A 365 2.64 -14.16 -6.41
C ILE A 365 1.33 -14.79 -6.83
N THR A 366 1.14 -15.05 -8.12
CA THR A 366 -0.10 -15.62 -8.65
C THR A 366 0.18 -16.84 -9.51
N SER A 367 -0.72 -17.82 -9.50
CA SER A 367 -0.71 -18.94 -10.44
C SER A 367 -2.11 -19.14 -11.01
N SER A 368 -2.29 -18.83 -12.30
CA SER A 368 -3.56 -19.07 -12.99
C SER A 368 -3.87 -20.56 -13.12
N ALA A 369 -2.83 -21.40 -13.24
CA ALA A 369 -2.99 -22.86 -13.33
C ALA A 369 -3.56 -23.45 -12.02
N MET A 370 -3.21 -22.84 -10.89
CA MET A 370 -3.67 -23.25 -9.56
C MET A 370 -4.90 -22.46 -9.09
N ASN A 371 -5.29 -21.39 -9.81
CA ASN A 371 -6.25 -20.39 -9.32
C ASN A 371 -5.91 -19.90 -7.90
N HIS A 372 -4.63 -19.56 -7.67
CA HIS A 372 -4.10 -19.26 -6.34
C HIS A 372 -3.26 -17.96 -6.32
N GLU A 373 -3.27 -17.27 -5.18
CA GLU A 373 -2.49 -16.05 -4.91
C GLU A 373 -1.88 -16.16 -3.50
N TRP A 374 -0.58 -15.90 -3.38
CA TRP A 374 0.18 -15.87 -2.12
C TRP A 374 1.22 -14.74 -2.16
N ASN A 375 2.23 -14.72 -1.28
CA ASN A 375 3.22 -13.65 -1.22
C ASN A 375 4.66 -14.12 -1.44
N ALA A 376 5.50 -13.15 -1.81
CA ALA A 376 6.93 -13.21 -1.62
C ALA A 376 7.40 -12.00 -0.79
N VAL A 377 8.22 -12.26 0.23
CA VAL A 377 8.77 -11.25 1.15
C VAL A 377 10.26 -11.05 0.90
N TYR A 378 10.73 -9.80 0.94
CA TYR A 378 12.14 -9.48 0.75
C TYR A 378 12.86 -9.46 2.11
N LEU A 379 13.79 -10.38 2.31
CA LEU A 379 14.58 -10.53 3.53
C LEU A 379 16.04 -10.73 3.15
N ASN A 380 16.97 -10.08 3.87
CA ASN A 380 18.41 -10.28 3.69
C ASN A 380 18.90 -10.16 2.23
N GLY A 381 18.28 -9.28 1.42
CA GLY A 381 18.67 -9.05 0.03
C GLY A 381 17.97 -9.94 -1.01
N HIS A 382 17.10 -10.85 -0.60
CA HIS A 382 16.45 -11.82 -1.49
C HIS A 382 14.96 -11.94 -1.21
N TYR A 383 14.19 -12.38 -2.21
CA TYR A 383 12.78 -12.75 -2.01
C TYR A 383 12.64 -14.20 -1.55
N TYR A 384 11.64 -14.45 -0.72
CA TYR A 384 11.23 -15.79 -0.26
C TYR A 384 9.71 -15.92 -0.31
N HIS A 385 9.21 -17.08 -0.71
CA HIS A 385 7.79 -17.39 -0.73
C HIS A 385 7.21 -17.51 0.68
N MET A 386 5.97 -17.07 0.83
CA MET A 386 5.15 -17.19 2.04
C MET A 386 3.69 -17.39 1.63
N ASP A 387 3.08 -18.51 2.02
CA ASP A 387 1.67 -18.82 1.72
C ASP A 387 0.85 -19.04 3.00
N ILE A 388 0.37 -17.93 3.55
CA ILE A 388 -0.45 -17.93 4.78
C ILE A 388 -1.73 -18.74 4.60
N THR A 389 -2.31 -18.79 3.39
CA THR A 389 -3.59 -19.47 3.17
C THR A 389 -3.46 -20.97 3.28
N TRP A 390 -2.34 -21.54 2.84
CA TRP A 390 -2.11 -22.99 2.97
C TRP A 390 -1.48 -23.36 4.30
N ASP A 391 -0.80 -22.42 4.95
CA ASP A 391 -0.36 -22.54 6.33
C ASP A 391 -1.51 -22.35 7.35
N ASP A 392 -2.65 -21.79 6.95
CA ASP A 392 -3.87 -21.74 7.75
C ASP A 392 -4.59 -23.09 7.77
N TRP A 393 -4.42 -23.84 8.86
CA TRP A 393 -5.10 -25.12 9.05
C TRP A 393 -6.56 -24.94 9.43
N GLY A 394 -6.88 -23.84 10.14
CA GLY A 394 -8.22 -23.44 10.58
C GLY A 394 -9.11 -22.90 9.46
N LYS A 395 -9.07 -23.53 8.29
CA LYS A 395 -9.81 -23.11 7.08
C LYS A 395 -11.34 -23.22 7.20
N ASP A 396 -11.87 -23.70 8.31
CA ASP A 396 -13.30 -23.76 8.61
C ASP A 396 -13.56 -23.40 10.10
N GLU A 397 -14.78 -23.57 10.59
CA GLU A 397 -15.15 -23.24 11.98
C GLU A 397 -14.49 -24.16 13.03
N ASN A 398 -13.67 -25.14 12.60
CA ASN A 398 -12.88 -25.99 13.48
C ASN A 398 -11.39 -25.65 13.34
N TYR A 399 -10.68 -25.70 14.46
CA TYR A 399 -9.25 -25.42 14.55
C TYR A 399 -8.90 -23.97 14.22
N GLU A 400 -9.81 -23.01 14.48
CA GLU A 400 -9.58 -21.58 14.17
C GLU A 400 -8.28 -21.10 14.84
N GLY A 401 -7.45 -20.41 14.05
CA GLY A 401 -6.17 -19.89 14.51
C GLY A 401 -5.09 -20.94 14.75
N THR A 402 -5.28 -22.16 14.24
CA THR A 402 -4.18 -23.12 14.03
C THR A 402 -3.40 -22.75 12.76
N VAL A 403 -2.10 -22.57 12.94
CA VAL A 403 -1.15 -22.05 11.95
C VAL A 403 0.02 -23.03 11.83
N TYR A 404 0.27 -23.48 10.61
CA TYR A 404 1.48 -24.18 10.21
C TYR A 404 2.49 -23.21 9.58
N HIS A 405 3.67 -23.72 9.26
CA HIS A 405 4.75 -22.98 8.61
C HIS A 405 5.40 -23.84 7.53
N GLU A 406 4.59 -24.72 6.93
CA GLU A 406 5.03 -25.60 5.85
C GLU A 406 5.39 -24.77 4.63
N TYR A 407 4.64 -23.73 4.28
CA TYR A 407 4.83 -22.91 3.09
C TYR A 407 5.51 -21.55 3.39
N PHE A 408 6.29 -21.50 4.47
CA PHE A 408 6.86 -20.26 5.01
C PHE A 408 8.38 -20.12 4.73
N LEU A 409 8.74 -19.05 4.03
CA LEU A 409 10.11 -18.59 3.76
C LEU A 409 11.00 -19.59 3.00
N TYR A 410 10.56 -19.99 1.79
CA TYR A 410 11.34 -20.81 0.86
C TYR A 410 11.75 -20.05 -0.40
N ASN A 411 12.86 -20.47 -0.99
CA ASN A 411 13.25 -20.05 -2.34
C ASN A 411 12.46 -20.81 -3.42
N ASP A 412 12.57 -20.39 -4.68
CA ASP A 412 11.89 -20.98 -5.84
C ASP A 412 12.18 -22.48 -6.02
N THR A 413 13.36 -22.96 -5.63
CA THR A 413 13.79 -24.35 -5.85
C THR A 413 13.11 -25.28 -4.84
N ASP A 414 13.13 -24.88 -3.57
CA ASP A 414 12.61 -25.69 -2.48
C ASP A 414 11.08 -25.61 -2.43
N PHE A 415 10.49 -24.42 -2.65
CA PHE A 415 9.04 -24.18 -2.54
C PHE A 415 8.21 -25.08 -3.46
N LYS A 416 8.72 -25.44 -4.65
CA LYS A 416 8.05 -26.40 -5.58
C LYS A 416 7.88 -27.80 -5.02
N ASN A 417 8.63 -28.13 -3.97
CA ASN A 417 8.76 -29.49 -3.44
C ASN A 417 8.23 -29.61 -2.01
N VAL A 418 7.75 -28.51 -1.43
CA VAL A 418 7.16 -28.47 -0.10
C VAL A 418 5.66 -28.70 -0.21
N GLY A 419 5.08 -29.35 0.80
CA GLY A 419 3.66 -29.68 0.80
C GLY A 419 3.27 -30.88 -0.03
N ASP A 420 2.08 -31.40 0.27
CA ASP A 420 1.40 -32.40 -0.56
C ASP A 420 0.86 -31.78 -1.85
N THR A 421 0.34 -30.55 -1.75
CA THR A 421 -0.10 -29.77 -2.90
C THR A 421 1.07 -28.88 -3.29
N LYS A 422 1.80 -29.25 -4.35
CA LYS A 422 3.01 -28.54 -4.76
C LYS A 422 2.68 -27.28 -5.54
N HIS A 423 3.29 -26.14 -5.22
CA HIS A 423 3.15 -24.93 -6.03
C HIS A 423 3.82 -25.06 -7.41
N HIS A 424 3.18 -24.50 -8.44
CA HIS A 424 3.68 -24.54 -9.82
C HIS A 424 3.11 -23.38 -10.66
N ASP A 425 3.74 -23.14 -11.82
CA ASP A 425 3.29 -22.19 -12.87
C ASP A 425 3.00 -20.76 -12.37
N TRP A 426 3.78 -20.27 -11.42
CA TRP A 426 3.59 -18.94 -10.87
C TRP A 426 4.20 -17.83 -11.71
N ILE A 427 3.64 -16.64 -11.53
CA ILE A 427 4.12 -15.37 -12.06
C ILE A 427 4.31 -14.42 -10.88
N GLY A 428 5.49 -13.82 -10.80
CA GLY A 428 5.86 -12.87 -9.76
C GLY A 428 7.36 -12.61 -9.71
N VAL A 429 7.84 -12.07 -8.60
CA VAL A 429 9.28 -11.88 -8.35
C VAL A 429 10.00 -13.22 -8.22
N VAL A 430 11.29 -13.22 -8.55
CA VAL A 430 12.17 -14.39 -8.40
C VAL A 430 12.58 -14.52 -6.93
N CYS A 431 12.35 -15.69 -6.33
CA CYS A 431 12.81 -16.00 -4.98
C CYS A 431 14.11 -16.82 -5.03
N ASP A 432 15.26 -16.15 -5.02
CA ASP A 432 16.58 -16.75 -5.26
C ASP A 432 17.48 -16.85 -4.01
N GLY A 433 16.92 -16.57 -2.83
CA GLY A 433 17.67 -16.64 -1.58
C GLY A 433 18.15 -18.05 -1.24
N THR A 434 19.33 -18.17 -0.62
CA THR A 434 19.73 -19.43 0.00
C THR A 434 18.82 -19.74 1.18
N ASP A 435 18.61 -21.01 1.50
CA ASP A 435 17.76 -21.42 2.62
C ASP A 435 18.38 -21.06 4.00
N SER A 436 18.33 -19.78 4.37
CA SER A 436 18.89 -19.24 5.61
C SER A 436 17.97 -19.42 6.83
N PHE A 437 16.78 -19.98 6.64
CA PHE A 437 15.73 -20.06 7.68
C PHE A 437 15.46 -21.48 8.16
N ALA A 438 16.11 -22.50 7.59
CA ALA A 438 15.89 -23.91 7.91
C ALA A 438 16.05 -24.27 9.40
N ASP A 439 16.93 -23.57 10.12
CA ASP A 439 17.23 -23.85 11.53
C ASP A 439 16.36 -23.06 12.52
N MET A 440 15.53 -22.13 12.04
CA MET A 440 14.64 -21.34 12.90
C MET A 440 13.53 -22.19 13.52
N ILE A 441 12.99 -21.75 14.65
CA ILE A 441 12.03 -22.53 15.45
C ILE A 441 10.82 -23.04 14.65
N PHE A 442 10.36 -22.25 13.67
CA PHE A 442 9.21 -22.57 12.82
C PHE A 442 9.51 -23.57 11.69
N ARG A 443 10.78 -23.84 11.35
CA ARG A 443 11.18 -24.81 10.30
C ARG A 443 12.03 -25.98 10.80
N ASN A 444 12.46 -25.93 12.06
CA ASN A 444 13.35 -26.94 12.61
C ASN A 444 12.68 -28.33 12.67
N LYS A 445 13.08 -29.23 11.77
CA LYS A 445 12.53 -30.59 11.61
C LYS A 445 12.79 -31.54 12.79
N ASN A 446 13.72 -31.21 13.69
CA ASN A 446 13.95 -31.99 14.92
C ASN A 446 12.95 -31.64 16.03
N SER A 447 12.14 -30.62 15.79
CA SER A 447 11.18 -30.11 16.73
C SER A 447 9.82 -30.75 16.39
N TYR A 448 9.41 -31.73 17.19
CA TYR A 448 8.02 -32.19 17.21
C TYR A 448 7.16 -31.12 17.92
N ILE A 449 7.24 -29.88 17.42
CA ILE A 449 6.52 -28.73 17.96
C ILE A 449 5.07 -28.91 17.52
N ASN A 450 4.23 -29.29 18.49
CA ASN A 450 2.77 -29.35 18.34
C ASN A 450 2.16 -27.97 18.62
N THR A 451 2.83 -26.87 18.25
CA THR A 451 2.30 -25.54 18.54
C THR A 451 1.21 -25.20 17.54
N ILE A 452 0.08 -24.75 18.05
CA ILE A 452 -1.07 -24.31 17.27
C ILE A 452 -0.75 -22.97 16.58
N ALA A 453 0.02 -22.09 17.22
CA ALA A 453 0.62 -20.90 16.61
C ALA A 453 1.85 -20.46 17.42
N TYR A 454 2.68 -19.58 16.86
CA TYR A 454 3.70 -18.84 17.63
C TYR A 454 3.11 -17.52 18.12
N SER A 455 3.43 -17.14 19.35
CA SER A 455 3.06 -15.84 19.91
C SER A 455 4.31 -15.07 20.32
N TYR A 456 4.36 -13.76 20.04
CA TYR A 456 5.51 -12.94 20.39
C TYR A 456 5.20 -12.00 21.56
N TYR A 457 6.15 -11.86 22.48
CA TYR A 457 6.19 -10.77 23.43
C TYR A 457 7.61 -10.50 23.94
N ASN A 458 7.99 -9.22 23.96
CA ASN A 458 9.24 -8.73 24.58
C ASN A 458 10.49 -9.53 24.16
N SER A 459 10.72 -9.65 22.85
CA SER A 459 11.86 -10.33 22.21
C SER A 459 11.88 -11.86 22.36
N TYR A 460 10.79 -12.47 22.83
CA TYR A 460 10.63 -13.92 22.93
C TYR A 460 9.42 -14.41 22.13
N TRP A 461 9.62 -15.55 21.48
CA TRP A 461 8.58 -16.38 20.88
C TRP A 461 8.14 -17.44 21.88
N TYR A 462 6.84 -17.51 22.11
CA TYR A 462 6.16 -18.47 22.98
C TYR A 462 5.50 -19.53 22.11
N TYR A 463 5.70 -20.80 22.48
CA TYR A 463 5.15 -21.94 21.73
C TYR A 463 5.01 -23.17 22.61
N ILE A 464 4.13 -24.09 22.18
CA ILE A 464 3.90 -25.36 22.84
C ILE A 464 4.77 -26.44 22.19
N ASN A 465 5.44 -27.24 23.01
CA ASN A 465 6.18 -28.41 22.55
C ASN A 465 5.93 -29.57 23.53
N LYS A 466 5.45 -30.70 23.01
CA LYS A 466 5.12 -31.91 23.82
C LYS A 466 4.27 -31.62 25.07
N GLY A 467 3.31 -30.70 24.96
CA GLY A 467 2.40 -30.34 26.05
C GLY A 467 3.01 -29.43 27.13
N SER A 468 4.21 -28.90 26.93
CA SER A 468 4.81 -27.88 27.81
C SER A 468 4.95 -26.56 27.05
N LEU A 469 4.88 -25.45 27.79
CA LEU A 469 4.97 -24.10 27.24
C LEU A 469 6.41 -23.59 27.35
N TYR A 470 6.99 -23.22 26.21
CA TYR A 470 8.36 -22.72 26.10
C TYR A 470 8.39 -21.28 25.62
N LYS A 471 9.54 -20.65 25.83
CA LYS A 471 9.93 -19.43 25.13
C LYS A 471 11.38 -19.47 24.65
N SER A 472 11.68 -18.86 23.51
CA SER A 472 13.04 -18.69 22.97
C SER A 472 13.12 -17.47 22.04
N HIS A 473 14.31 -17.14 21.57
CA HIS A 473 14.46 -16.31 20.37
C HIS A 473 14.11 -17.13 19.11
N ILE A 474 13.95 -16.46 17.96
CA ILE A 474 13.51 -17.09 16.70
C ILE A 474 14.51 -18.14 16.16
N ASP A 475 15.79 -18.02 16.53
CA ASP A 475 16.85 -18.98 16.24
C ASP A 475 16.93 -20.15 17.25
N GLY A 476 16.02 -20.19 18.22
CA GLY A 476 15.97 -21.20 19.27
C GLY A 476 16.92 -20.94 20.46
N SER A 477 17.71 -19.87 20.41
CA SER A 477 18.56 -19.47 21.54
C SER A 477 17.71 -18.92 22.71
N SER A 478 18.32 -18.84 23.90
CA SER A 478 17.62 -18.43 25.14
C SER A 478 16.38 -19.27 25.50
N LEU A 479 16.37 -20.54 25.10
CA LEU A 479 15.28 -21.48 25.40
C LEU A 479 15.05 -21.59 26.91
N SER A 480 13.81 -21.39 27.33
CA SER A 480 13.38 -21.57 28.72
C SER A 480 11.95 -22.09 28.81
N VAL A 481 11.63 -22.75 29.92
CA VAL A 481 10.30 -23.27 30.18
C VAL A 481 9.47 -22.24 30.93
N VAL A 482 8.25 -21.99 30.47
CA VAL A 482 7.26 -21.14 31.15
C VAL A 482 6.32 -22.00 31.99
N GLU A 483 5.88 -23.15 31.46
CA GLU A 483 5.06 -24.13 32.17
C GLU A 483 5.54 -25.55 31.81
N ASP A 484 5.93 -26.33 32.82
CA ASP A 484 6.39 -27.71 32.65
C ASP A 484 5.37 -28.71 33.20
N THR A 485 4.35 -29.05 32.41
CA THR A 485 3.29 -29.96 32.85
C THR A 485 3.05 -31.13 31.91
N ALA A 486 3.50 -31.06 30.65
CA ALA A 486 3.07 -31.95 29.57
C ALA A 486 1.54 -32.00 29.36
N LYS A 487 0.80 -31.00 29.88
CA LYS A 487 -0.67 -30.90 29.88
C LYS A 487 -1.20 -29.66 29.17
N VAL A 488 -0.33 -28.80 28.65
CA VAL A 488 -0.71 -27.59 27.90
C VAL A 488 -1.26 -28.01 26.55
N THR A 489 -2.49 -27.62 26.27
CA THR A 489 -3.18 -27.98 25.01
C THR A 489 -3.25 -26.82 24.03
N ASP A 490 -3.29 -25.58 24.52
CA ASP A 490 -3.43 -24.39 23.68
C ASP A 490 -2.89 -23.13 24.39
N MET A 491 -2.47 -22.11 23.63
CA MET A 491 -1.86 -20.88 24.14
C MET A 491 -1.87 -19.71 23.17
N PHE A 492 -2.11 -18.50 23.70
CA PHE A 492 -1.93 -17.23 22.99
C PHE A 492 -1.35 -16.15 23.89
N VAL A 493 -0.69 -15.17 23.27
CA VAL A 493 -0.32 -13.92 23.93
C VAL A 493 -1.22 -12.77 23.46
N TYR A 494 -1.69 -11.97 24.42
CA TYR A 494 -2.45 -10.75 24.16
C TYR A 494 -2.09 -9.65 25.16
N GLY A 495 -1.61 -8.52 24.64
CA GLY A 495 -0.94 -7.52 25.47
C GLY A 495 0.31 -8.13 26.11
N ASN A 496 0.47 -7.97 27.42
CA ASN A 496 1.53 -8.58 28.21
C ASN A 496 1.12 -9.88 28.93
N ASN A 497 0.05 -10.53 28.49
CA ASN A 497 -0.47 -11.71 29.16
C ASN A 497 -0.45 -12.93 28.25
N ILE A 498 0.06 -14.03 28.78
CA ILE A 498 0.02 -15.36 28.18
C ILE A 498 -1.20 -16.07 28.76
N TYR A 499 -2.09 -16.51 27.88
CA TYR A 499 -3.24 -17.35 28.21
C TYR A 499 -2.95 -18.75 27.72
N TYR A 500 -3.09 -19.76 28.57
CA TYR A 500 -2.90 -21.16 28.15
C TYR A 500 -3.87 -22.10 28.84
N ALA A 501 -4.32 -23.11 28.10
CA ALA A 501 -5.19 -24.16 28.58
C ALA A 501 -4.38 -25.37 29.06
N THR A 502 -4.83 -26.01 30.14
CA THR A 502 -4.29 -27.29 30.63
C THR A 502 -5.40 -28.30 30.80
N HIS A 503 -5.15 -29.56 30.41
CA HIS A 503 -6.08 -30.67 30.62
C HIS A 503 -5.42 -31.88 31.31
N SER A 504 -6.18 -32.55 32.17
CA SER A 504 -5.81 -33.77 32.87
C SER A 504 -7.03 -34.68 33.00
N SER A 505 -6.91 -35.94 32.57
CA SER A 505 -7.93 -36.98 32.80
C SER A 505 -8.00 -37.45 34.26
N GLU A 506 -7.19 -36.87 35.13
CA GLU A 506 -7.18 -37.08 36.58
C GLU A 506 -7.59 -35.79 37.29
N ALA A 507 -8.37 -35.93 38.36
CA ALA A 507 -8.80 -34.84 39.22
C ALA A 507 -7.61 -34.19 39.95
N ASP A 508 -7.59 -32.85 40.00
CA ASP A 508 -6.72 -32.15 40.94
C ASP A 508 -7.32 -32.20 42.36
N ASN A 509 -6.47 -32.06 43.38
CA ASN A 509 -6.87 -32.16 44.79
C ASN A 509 -7.93 -31.11 45.23
N ASP A 510 -8.15 -30.07 44.43
CA ASP A 510 -9.01 -28.92 44.71
C ASP A 510 -10.28 -28.86 43.84
N VAL A 511 -10.58 -29.91 43.05
CA VAL A 511 -11.83 -30.04 42.27
C VAL A 511 -12.55 -31.35 42.59
N SER A 512 -13.90 -31.34 42.54
CA SER A 512 -14.71 -32.55 42.77
C SER A 512 -15.00 -33.35 41.49
N SER A 513 -14.58 -32.85 40.33
CA SER A 513 -14.72 -33.49 39.02
C SER A 513 -13.70 -34.62 38.80
N ALA A 514 -13.97 -35.54 37.86
CA ALA A 514 -13.06 -36.65 37.53
C ALA A 514 -11.85 -36.23 36.67
N PHE A 515 -11.84 -34.99 36.18
CA PHE A 515 -10.84 -34.41 35.29
C PHE A 515 -10.55 -32.96 35.71
N SER A 516 -9.43 -32.41 35.26
CA SER A 516 -9.07 -31.00 35.46
C SER A 516 -8.88 -30.32 34.10
N THR A 517 -9.72 -29.32 33.80
CA THR A 517 -9.59 -28.47 32.62
C THR A 517 -9.60 -27.01 33.06
N ARG A 518 -8.52 -26.28 32.76
CA ARG A 518 -8.29 -24.93 33.28
C ARG A 518 -7.67 -24.04 32.23
N VAL A 519 -7.98 -22.75 32.30
CA VAL A 519 -7.27 -21.70 31.57
C VAL A 519 -6.53 -20.85 32.58
N TRP A 520 -5.24 -20.68 32.36
CA TRP A 520 -4.35 -19.88 33.19
C TRP A 520 -4.03 -18.57 32.49
N LYS A 521 -3.76 -17.54 33.29
CA LYS A 521 -3.22 -16.26 32.84
C LYS A 521 -1.88 -16.03 33.52
N VAL A 522 -0.84 -15.77 32.74
CA VAL A 522 0.49 -15.40 33.22
C VAL A 522 0.84 -14.03 32.69
N ASN A 523 1.17 -13.09 33.57
CA ASN A 523 1.79 -11.84 33.15
C ASN A 523 3.23 -12.11 32.71
N ALA A 524 3.55 -11.78 31.46
CA ALA A 524 4.84 -12.10 30.85
C ALA A 524 6.00 -11.26 31.42
N ASP A 525 5.73 -10.08 31.99
CA ASP A 525 6.75 -9.19 32.56
C ASP A 525 7.27 -9.67 33.90
N ASN A 526 6.36 -10.09 34.78
CA ASN A 526 6.69 -10.43 36.17
C ASN A 526 6.44 -11.89 36.54
N GLY A 527 5.89 -12.69 35.63
CA GLY A 527 5.62 -14.12 35.82
C GLY A 527 4.43 -14.42 36.74
N THR A 528 3.64 -13.42 37.14
CA THR A 528 2.48 -13.63 38.03
C THR A 528 1.45 -14.52 37.32
N LYS A 529 1.24 -15.71 37.87
CA LYS A 529 0.26 -16.69 37.41
C LYS A 529 -1.03 -16.59 38.22
N SER A 530 -2.16 -16.61 37.53
CA SER A 530 -3.49 -16.70 38.14
C SER A 530 -4.40 -17.63 37.34
N LEU A 531 -5.36 -18.25 38.04
CA LEU A 531 -6.42 -19.01 37.39
C LEU A 531 -7.35 -18.03 36.68
N TYR A 532 -7.47 -18.15 35.36
CA TYR A 532 -8.34 -17.30 34.55
C TYR A 532 -9.75 -17.89 34.46
N LEU A 533 -9.84 -19.20 34.22
CA LEU A 533 -11.11 -19.91 34.17
C LEU A 533 -10.94 -21.35 34.65
N ASN A 534 -11.83 -21.79 35.54
CA ASN A 534 -11.99 -23.21 35.88
C ASN A 534 -13.12 -23.79 35.03
N LEU A 535 -12.79 -24.78 34.20
CA LEU A 535 -13.74 -25.49 33.33
C LEU A 535 -13.98 -26.93 33.81
N SER A 536 -13.35 -27.33 34.91
CA SER A 536 -13.36 -28.72 35.41
C SER A 536 -14.76 -29.21 35.81
N ASP A 537 -15.66 -28.31 36.19
CA ASP A 537 -17.04 -28.66 36.56
C ASP A 537 -18.01 -28.67 35.35
N ASN A 538 -17.53 -28.33 34.15
CA ASN A 538 -18.33 -28.33 32.93
C ASN A 538 -18.04 -29.59 32.11
N ALA A 539 -19.04 -30.47 31.99
CA ALA A 539 -18.93 -31.73 31.25
C ALA A 539 -18.59 -31.54 29.76
N ASP A 540 -18.87 -30.37 29.17
CA ASP A 540 -18.51 -30.06 27.79
C ASP A 540 -16.98 -29.97 27.57
N TYR A 541 -16.22 -29.80 28.65
CA TYR A 541 -14.75 -29.66 28.65
C TYR A 541 -14.06 -30.87 29.30
N GLN A 542 -14.75 -32.00 29.42
CA GLN A 542 -14.22 -33.23 30.01
C GLN A 542 -13.03 -33.82 29.23
N ASP A 543 -12.96 -33.53 27.93
CA ASP A 543 -11.89 -33.98 27.03
C ASP A 543 -10.84 -32.88 26.80
N GLY A 544 -10.89 -31.81 27.60
CA GLY A 544 -10.06 -30.62 27.47
C GLY A 544 -10.71 -29.51 26.63
N VAL A 545 -9.98 -28.41 26.50
CA VAL A 545 -10.31 -27.35 25.54
C VAL A 545 -10.02 -27.89 24.14
N GLN A 546 -11.03 -27.89 23.28
CA GLN A 546 -10.90 -28.38 21.90
C GLN A 546 -10.17 -27.38 21.02
N GLU A 547 -10.44 -26.10 21.24
CA GLU A 547 -9.83 -24.98 20.54
C GLU A 547 -9.84 -23.75 21.44
N MET A 548 -8.76 -22.99 21.44
CA MET A 548 -8.73 -21.64 21.95
C MET A 548 -8.25 -20.73 20.82
N CYS A 549 -8.87 -19.56 20.66
CA CYS A 549 -8.41 -18.60 19.66
C CYS A 549 -8.74 -17.17 20.11
N ILE A 550 -8.01 -16.20 19.58
CA ILE A 550 -8.33 -14.78 19.76
C ILE A 550 -8.75 -14.22 18.42
N LYS A 551 -9.95 -13.64 18.35
CA LYS A 551 -10.46 -12.93 17.17
C LYS A 551 -10.93 -11.56 17.61
N ASN A 552 -10.35 -10.50 17.06
CA ASN A 552 -10.73 -9.12 17.37
C ASN A 552 -10.80 -8.81 18.89
N GLY A 553 -9.77 -9.27 19.63
CA GLY A 553 -9.71 -9.09 21.08
C GLY A 553 -10.72 -9.93 21.88
N VAL A 554 -11.43 -10.87 21.26
CA VAL A 554 -12.28 -11.82 21.97
C VAL A 554 -11.57 -13.17 22.03
N LEU A 555 -11.28 -13.63 23.24
CA LEU A 555 -10.82 -15.00 23.50
C LEU A 555 -12.03 -15.94 23.44
N LYS A 556 -12.03 -16.83 22.46
CA LYS A 556 -12.97 -17.94 22.29
C LYS A 556 -12.29 -19.19 22.86
N ILE A 557 -13.03 -19.96 23.65
CA ILE A 557 -12.58 -21.21 24.28
C ILE A 557 -13.66 -22.25 24.03
N ASP A 558 -13.40 -23.20 23.14
CA ASP A 558 -14.37 -24.20 22.71
C ASP A 558 -14.25 -25.48 23.53
N GLY A 559 -15.41 -25.97 23.97
CA GLY A 559 -15.60 -27.32 24.45
C GLY A 559 -16.11 -28.21 23.31
N ASN A 560 -16.65 -29.38 23.66
CA ASN A 560 -17.13 -30.35 22.68
C ASN A 560 -18.36 -29.87 21.89
N THR A 561 -19.20 -29.01 22.47
CA THR A 561 -20.47 -28.56 21.87
C THR A 561 -20.76 -27.06 22.07
N SER A 562 -19.99 -26.35 22.89
CA SER A 562 -20.22 -24.96 23.23
C SER A 562 -18.93 -24.13 23.33
N SER A 563 -19.07 -22.81 23.30
CA SER A 563 -17.95 -21.87 23.40
C SER A 563 -18.13 -20.92 24.58
N VAL A 564 -17.06 -20.69 25.34
CA VAL A 564 -16.95 -19.54 26.25
C VAL A 564 -16.25 -18.40 25.51
N LYS A 565 -16.83 -17.19 25.56
CA LYS A 565 -16.25 -15.98 24.97
C LYS A 565 -15.90 -14.96 26.06
N LYS A 566 -14.70 -14.40 25.99
CA LYS A 566 -14.20 -13.37 26.91
C LYS A 566 -13.55 -12.24 26.14
N GLU A 567 -14.04 -11.02 26.33
CA GLU A 567 -13.38 -9.84 25.81
C GLU A 567 -12.06 -9.60 26.55
N LEU A 568 -11.00 -9.39 25.78
CA LEU A 568 -9.68 -9.00 26.23
C LEU A 568 -9.47 -7.54 25.86
N VAL A 569 -9.11 -6.75 26.86
CA VAL A 569 -8.76 -5.34 26.68
C VAL A 569 -7.26 -5.25 26.48
N LEU A 570 -6.83 -4.68 25.36
CA LEU A 570 -5.45 -4.21 25.23
C LEU A 570 -5.30 -3.04 26.21
N VAL A 571 -4.57 -3.28 27.29
CA VAL A 571 -4.12 -2.20 28.14
C VAL A 571 -2.85 -1.69 27.50
N GLU A 572 -2.96 -0.68 26.65
CA GLU A 572 -1.81 0.18 26.40
C GLU A 572 -1.46 0.79 27.76
N GLU A 573 -0.35 0.34 28.35
CA GLU A 573 0.20 1.04 29.51
C GLU A 573 0.41 2.48 29.06
N SER A 574 -0.18 3.43 29.79
CA SER A 574 0.12 4.84 29.59
C SER A 574 1.64 4.99 29.69
N ILE A 575 2.30 5.26 28.57
CA ILE A 575 3.76 5.37 28.52
C ILE A 575 4.12 6.48 29.50
N LYS A 576 4.80 6.10 30.59
CA LYS A 576 5.31 7.06 31.55
C LYS A 576 6.62 7.62 31.01
N TYR A 577 6.51 8.52 30.03
CA TYR A 577 7.67 9.16 29.41
C TYR A 577 8.60 9.73 30.50
N GLY A 578 9.86 9.33 30.43
CA GLY A 578 10.91 9.65 31.40
C GLY A 578 11.22 8.54 32.42
N ASP A 579 10.39 7.50 32.55
CA ASP A 579 10.67 6.31 33.40
C ASP A 579 11.48 5.27 32.61
N ILE A 580 12.72 5.63 32.30
CA ILE A 580 13.62 4.88 31.40
C ILE A 580 14.10 3.58 32.03
N ASN A 581 14.21 3.51 33.36
CA ASN A 581 14.60 2.28 34.06
C ASN A 581 13.40 1.42 34.50
N GLY A 582 12.16 1.88 34.28
CA GLY A 582 10.94 1.12 34.54
C GLY A 582 10.60 0.95 36.03
N ASN A 583 11.11 1.81 36.91
CA ASN A 583 10.88 1.71 38.36
C ASN A 583 9.62 2.42 38.85
N GLY A 584 8.85 3.03 37.93
CA GLY A 584 7.63 3.77 38.23
C GLY A 584 7.88 5.21 38.66
N LYS A 585 9.09 5.76 38.56
CA LYS A 585 9.46 7.13 38.92
C LYS A 585 10.23 7.79 37.78
N ILE A 586 10.18 9.12 37.71
CA ILE A 586 11.00 9.91 36.78
C ILE A 586 12.01 10.65 37.65
N ASP A 587 13.22 10.12 37.75
CA ASP A 587 14.27 10.64 38.61
C ASP A 587 15.68 10.52 37.99
N SER A 588 16.71 10.81 38.78
CA SER A 588 18.09 10.80 38.31
C SER A 588 18.57 9.43 37.81
N ALA A 589 17.95 8.32 38.24
CA ALA A 589 18.29 6.99 37.79
C ALA A 589 17.92 6.80 36.31
N ASP A 590 16.85 7.45 35.83
CA ASP A 590 16.45 7.44 34.42
C ASP A 590 17.45 8.20 33.55
N ALA A 591 17.94 9.35 34.05
CA ALA A 591 18.99 10.09 33.38
C ALA A 591 20.32 9.31 33.32
N VAL A 592 20.60 8.44 34.30
CA VAL A 592 21.75 7.53 34.25
C VAL A 592 21.51 6.42 33.23
N ALA A 593 20.31 5.84 33.20
CA ALA A 593 19.93 4.76 32.30
C ALA A 593 20.04 5.18 30.83
N ILE A 594 19.45 6.31 30.43
CA ILE A 594 19.53 6.80 29.04
C ILE A 594 20.96 7.17 28.64
N LYS A 595 21.78 7.74 29.55
CA LYS A 595 23.18 8.03 29.25
C LYS A 595 24.02 6.78 29.07
N LYS A 596 23.77 5.72 29.86
CA LYS A 596 24.44 4.43 29.69
C LYS A 596 24.06 3.80 28.35
N TYR A 597 22.79 3.87 27.97
CA TYR A 597 22.30 3.41 26.67
C TYR A 597 22.96 4.15 25.51
N LEU A 598 22.91 5.49 25.52
CA LEU A 598 23.52 6.32 24.48
C LEU A 598 25.05 6.16 24.38
N ALA A 599 25.71 5.77 25.47
CA ALA A 599 27.14 5.51 25.51
C ALA A 599 27.52 4.03 25.24
N GLY A 600 26.55 3.16 24.95
CA GLY A 600 26.77 1.74 24.65
C GLY A 600 27.19 0.90 25.86
N TYR A 601 26.93 1.36 27.09
CA TYR A 601 27.23 0.63 28.32
C TYR A 601 26.07 -0.26 28.81
N SER A 602 24.87 -0.17 28.22
CA SER A 602 23.68 -0.90 28.65
C SER A 602 22.58 -0.88 27.58
N ASP A 603 22.00 -2.02 27.23
CA ASP A 603 20.88 -2.10 26.27
C ASP A 603 19.51 -2.26 26.96
N THR A 604 19.52 -2.39 28.29
CA THR A 604 18.35 -2.59 29.14
C THR A 604 17.73 -1.26 29.59
N ILE A 605 16.89 -0.67 28.74
CA ILE A 605 16.04 0.48 29.07
C ILE A 605 14.61 0.29 28.53
N ASN A 606 13.64 1.00 29.10
CA ASN A 606 12.32 1.16 28.49
C ASN A 606 12.41 2.19 27.34
N LYS A 607 12.55 1.68 26.12
CA LYS A 607 12.73 2.49 24.91
C LYS A 607 11.56 3.44 24.63
N LYS A 608 10.32 2.98 24.83
CA LYS A 608 9.12 3.81 24.66
C LYS A 608 9.08 4.96 25.66
N ALA A 609 9.48 4.73 26.91
CA ALA A 609 9.60 5.79 27.91
C ALA A 609 10.82 6.69 27.70
N ALA A 610 11.84 6.23 26.95
CA ALA A 610 13.07 6.94 26.69
C ALA A 610 12.98 7.96 25.54
N ASP A 611 12.11 7.74 24.56
CA ASP A 611 11.74 8.74 23.55
C ASP A 611 10.88 9.85 24.17
N VAL A 612 11.50 10.64 25.04
CA VAL A 612 10.82 11.73 25.74
C VAL A 612 10.57 12.92 24.82
N THR A 613 11.19 12.95 23.65
CA THR A 613 10.90 13.94 22.62
C THR A 613 9.69 13.56 21.77
N GLY A 614 9.33 12.27 21.69
CA GLY A 614 8.23 11.78 20.86
C GLY A 614 8.54 11.83 19.37
N ASP A 615 9.82 11.83 18.99
CA ASP A 615 10.25 11.94 17.59
C ASP A 615 10.60 10.58 16.96
N GLY A 616 10.40 9.49 17.71
CA GLY A 616 10.67 8.11 17.29
C GLY A 616 12.14 7.72 17.39
N LYS A 617 13.00 8.54 18.00
CA LYS A 617 14.42 8.25 18.20
C LYS A 617 14.75 8.27 19.70
N ILE A 618 15.84 7.60 20.04
CA ILE A 618 16.43 7.68 21.39
C ILE A 618 17.83 8.21 21.21
N ASP A 619 17.97 9.52 21.39
CA ASP A 619 19.23 10.23 21.18
C ASP A 619 19.55 11.24 22.30
N VAL A 620 20.55 12.07 22.06
CA VAL A 620 21.01 13.06 23.04
C VAL A 620 19.92 14.10 23.36
N ASN A 621 18.99 14.37 22.43
CA ASN A 621 17.87 15.29 22.66
C ASN A 621 16.92 14.76 23.71
N ASP A 622 16.68 13.44 23.76
CA ASP A 622 15.89 12.81 24.81
C ASP A 622 16.54 12.96 26.17
N ALA A 623 17.84 12.66 26.24
CA ALA A 623 18.61 12.85 27.48
C ALA A 623 18.58 14.31 27.95
N ILE A 624 18.66 15.28 27.03
CA ILE A 624 18.58 16.71 27.34
C ILE A 624 17.18 17.09 27.84
N ARG A 625 16.12 16.63 27.16
CA ARG A 625 14.73 16.96 27.51
C ARG A 625 14.34 16.36 28.87
N LEU A 626 14.77 15.13 29.15
CA LEU A 626 14.64 14.51 30.47
C LEU A 626 15.38 15.32 31.55
N LEU A 627 16.63 15.73 31.30
CA LEU A 627 17.39 16.52 32.27
C LEU A 627 16.74 17.89 32.54
N LYS A 628 16.16 18.53 31.51
CA LYS A 628 15.38 19.77 31.68
C LYS A 628 14.16 19.55 32.56
N TYR A 629 13.41 18.47 32.32
CA TYR A 629 12.28 18.09 33.17
C TYR A 629 12.68 17.86 34.62
N LEU A 630 13.74 17.08 34.86
CA LEU A 630 14.28 16.82 36.20
C LEU A 630 14.81 18.08 36.89
N ALA A 631 15.23 19.08 36.12
CA ALA A 631 15.68 20.38 36.62
C ALA A 631 14.53 21.40 36.83
N GLY A 632 13.28 21.02 36.56
CA GLY A 632 12.10 21.86 36.78
C GLY A 632 11.81 22.89 35.67
N TYR A 633 12.38 22.71 34.47
CA TYR A 633 11.99 23.50 33.31
C TYR A 633 10.60 23.08 32.81
N ASP A 634 9.86 24.03 32.26
CA ASP A 634 8.55 23.79 31.64
C ASP A 634 8.72 23.08 30.29
N VAL A 635 8.78 21.75 30.35
CA VAL A 635 8.88 20.85 29.19
C VAL A 635 7.93 19.67 29.36
N THR A 636 7.18 19.35 28.31
CA THR A 636 6.32 18.15 28.26
C THR A 636 7.16 16.95 27.82
N LEU A 637 6.97 15.78 28.41
CA LEU A 637 7.60 14.54 27.95
C LEU A 637 6.63 13.77 27.04
N GLY A 638 7.13 13.18 25.96
CA GLY A 638 6.36 12.37 25.01
C GLY A 638 5.54 13.18 23.99
N ALA A 639 6.00 14.38 23.62
CA ALA A 639 5.35 15.23 22.64
C ALA A 639 6.38 15.89 21.71
N ALA A 640 6.26 15.66 20.41
CA ALA A 640 7.15 16.22 19.38
C ALA A 640 7.25 17.76 19.44
#